data_AF-L0K3P9-F1
#
_entry.id   AF-L0K3P9-F1
#
_cell.length_a   1.000
_cell.length_b   1.000
_cell.length_c   1.000
_cell.angle_alpha   90.00
_cell.angle_beta   90.00
_cell.angle_gamma   90.00
#
_symmetry.space_group_name_H-M   'P 1'
#
loop_
_entity.id
_entity.type
_entity.pdbx_description
1 polymer ?
#
loop_
_entity_poly.entity_id
_entity_poly.type
_entity_poly.pdbx_seq_one_letter_code
_entity_poly.pdbx_strand_id
1 'polypeptide(L)'
;MELANALLSGTRGIDRLESVADRLEDGTDAVAAASAQVRRAAGEQAAAAVDRGADELHGRSDSSEGLRDCVLERVADEACSRVVGRSAEELRERAETDRDATLDRALEAFLRRYRLDATRLDDETLAAIRDRVAPEADLDPEELLERLADAEPSASASNSGAEQTDPEAAVADASEDAYGTFCAALDLETDRSSGHVLEDVLERDTVEVAQAIEAALGAFPAEVENPRAESEQTAERRDAGAEPAVSPQPSLTSGFDGVDPDATAGSVSVATAAALAATTLLSDDLGDGQTLAQLLPMLASVGTSGDGFGDGVLGWRLLELFSSSLTTADAGSIDLASLRSRSTGAKALVALFVANLVAMSIGAWLSREKAPPIPEEIRDPDGEPIVTADQIRLGKKAFQANGLMNHGSILGNGSYFGVDLTADALELKAEYVREYYAHERGADSFEELKDDERAGVAEQAEREFDTDAPEGPFARYSAAEAYAHRRIREEYVERYYEGDPDRGVPEEFVNSADEAERIADFACWTAWMAHTDRPGSDHSYTNDWPYVPGTGNQPTGQVLVWSTISLVLLIAGGGAGAWAYHAFEFAEPATEVVDIPSPDSVSITPTQYAAAWYVPVAGALFVAQTLVGALLAHYYVERTGFYGIGDALGIDIVSVLPFSVGRAWHINLAILWITALWLAGGLFLPGLFTDSDPPLQSAAATGLLAVLVATTVGAFAGVWLSSQGAFASPDESELWWWLGSEGLEYLEVGRIWKVLLLVGFVSWTGLVLRSVRRMDEPPTGLGHFMTYAGGSIALMFAASMLYTPETNIAVTEFWRWWVVHMWVEGVFEFFVTAVVSVALVSMELLEKGDAEKAILFEVFAIMGAGIVGVSHHYWWVGLPDIWVPIGTTFSTLEFVPLLFILYQSFGEYSALKAQGESFPYTLPLLFIIGSSVWNFVGGGVLGFFINLPVINYYEHGTYLTVAHGHAATFGAFGLLALGLGTYVLRVVTPEAAWEPGWFRGAFWLTNVGLAVMTLASLLPLGFLQLQTSYQDGYAAARSLEFYEQDRVQTLLWARTLGDTPMILGALAFTVGAVRHLLAARREHRATG
;
A
#
# COMPACT_ATOMS: atom_id res chain seq x y z
N MET A 1 13.32 -29.98 36.76
CA MET A 1 12.95 -30.96 37.81
C MET A 1 12.63 -30.29 39.14
N GLU A 2 13.43 -29.36 39.66
CA GLU A 2 13.09 -28.65 40.92
C GLU A 2 11.84 -27.75 40.81
N LEU A 3 11.56 -27.19 39.63
CA LEU A 3 10.34 -26.41 39.38
C LEU A 3 9.05 -27.26 39.44
N ALA A 4 9.12 -28.54 39.06
CA ALA A 4 7.97 -29.45 39.06
C ALA A 4 7.62 -29.93 40.48
N ASN A 5 8.63 -30.08 41.35
CA ASN A 5 8.42 -30.45 42.76
C ASN A 5 7.85 -29.30 43.60
N ALA A 6 8.05 -28.04 43.19
CA ALA A 6 7.48 -26.88 43.89
C ALA A 6 5.95 -26.76 43.70
N LEU A 7 5.43 -27.16 42.54
CA LEU A 7 4.00 -27.05 42.21
C LEU A 7 3.12 -28.13 42.89
N LEU A 8 3.71 -29.24 43.32
CA LEU A 8 2.97 -30.41 43.82
C LEU A 8 2.90 -30.49 45.36
N SER A 9 3.43 -29.51 46.10
CA SER A 9 3.65 -29.62 47.55
C SER A 9 2.64 -28.91 48.45
N GLY A 10 1.51 -28.42 47.92
CA GLY A 10 0.47 -27.75 48.71
C GLY A 10 -0.93 -28.26 48.43
N THR A 11 -1.72 -28.48 49.47
CA THR A 11 -3.14 -28.91 49.41
C THR A 11 -4.03 -28.00 48.56
N ARG A 12 -3.63 -26.75 48.25
CA ARG A 12 -4.32 -25.86 47.30
C ARG A 12 -4.10 -26.19 45.81
N GLY A 13 -3.18 -27.11 45.47
CA GLY A 13 -2.94 -27.56 44.10
C GLY A 13 -3.99 -28.57 43.61
N ILE A 14 -4.54 -29.38 44.52
CA ILE A 14 -5.54 -30.40 44.20
C ILE A 14 -6.91 -29.74 43.94
N ASP A 15 -7.34 -28.78 44.77
CA ASP A 15 -8.59 -28.04 44.57
C ASP A 15 -8.62 -27.23 43.24
N ARG A 16 -7.44 -26.81 42.74
CA ARG A 16 -7.32 -26.14 41.44
C ARG A 16 -7.37 -27.11 40.26
N LEU A 17 -6.98 -28.37 40.45
CA LEU A 17 -7.06 -29.40 39.41
C LEU A 17 -8.49 -29.94 39.29
N GLU A 18 -9.22 -30.11 40.40
CA GLU A 18 -10.66 -30.47 40.34
C GLU A 18 -11.48 -29.39 39.63
N SER A 19 -11.24 -28.10 39.92
CA SER A 19 -11.93 -26.99 39.23
C SER A 19 -11.63 -26.87 37.72
N VAL A 20 -10.50 -27.42 37.26
CA VAL A 20 -10.13 -27.47 35.84
C VAL A 20 -10.69 -28.74 35.19
N ALA A 21 -10.76 -29.85 35.94
CA ALA A 21 -11.41 -31.08 35.50
C ALA A 21 -12.92 -30.87 35.28
N ASP A 22 -13.63 -30.25 36.23
CA ASP A 22 -15.07 -29.95 36.11
C ASP A 22 -15.36 -29.04 34.90
N ARG A 23 -14.48 -28.06 34.63
CA ARG A 23 -14.61 -27.16 33.47
C ARG A 23 -14.26 -27.81 32.14
N LEU A 24 -13.41 -28.85 32.16
CA LEU A 24 -13.14 -29.66 30.98
C LEU A 24 -14.30 -30.62 30.72
N GLU A 25 -14.92 -31.19 31.76
CA GLU A 25 -16.05 -32.10 31.66
C GLU A 25 -17.29 -31.40 31.08
N ASP A 26 -17.64 -30.20 31.58
CA ASP A 26 -18.69 -29.32 31.02
C ASP A 26 -18.38 -28.91 29.55
N GLY A 27 -17.10 -28.76 29.22
CA GLY A 27 -16.64 -28.46 27.86
C GLY A 27 -16.80 -29.64 26.89
N THR A 28 -16.54 -30.86 27.36
CA THR A 28 -16.75 -32.10 26.57
C THR A 28 -18.22 -32.35 26.29
N ASP A 29 -19.12 -32.08 27.25
CA ASP A 29 -20.56 -32.27 27.06
C ASP A 29 -21.16 -31.26 26.07
N ALA A 30 -20.66 -30.01 26.08
CA ALA A 30 -21.03 -28.99 25.09
C ALA A 30 -20.53 -29.35 23.68
N VAL A 31 -19.32 -29.91 23.56
CA VAL A 31 -18.75 -30.38 22.29
C VAL A 31 -19.48 -31.63 21.77
N ALA A 32 -19.89 -32.54 22.66
CA ALA A 32 -20.68 -33.72 22.30
C ALA A 32 -22.09 -33.34 21.81
N ALA A 33 -22.73 -32.36 22.44
CA ALA A 33 -24.02 -31.82 22.00
C ALA A 33 -23.93 -31.12 20.63
N ALA A 34 -22.87 -30.34 20.39
CA ALA A 34 -22.60 -29.71 19.09
C ALA A 34 -22.32 -30.76 18.01
N SER A 35 -21.54 -31.81 18.34
CA SER A 35 -21.26 -32.94 17.44
C SER A 35 -22.50 -33.75 17.08
N ALA A 36 -23.46 -33.91 18.00
CA ALA A 36 -24.73 -34.58 17.72
C ALA A 36 -25.63 -33.73 16.80
N GLN A 37 -25.61 -32.41 16.95
CA GLN A 37 -26.37 -31.49 16.09
C GLN A 37 -25.79 -31.43 14.67
N VAL A 38 -24.46 -31.47 14.53
CA VAL A 38 -23.75 -31.56 13.24
C VAL A 38 -24.01 -32.90 12.55
N ARG A 39 -24.02 -34.01 13.28
CA ARG A 39 -24.35 -35.34 12.72
C ARG A 39 -25.80 -35.44 12.23
N ARG A 40 -26.74 -34.82 12.94
CA ARG A 40 -28.16 -34.79 12.55
C ARG A 40 -28.36 -33.93 11.28
N ALA A 41 -27.66 -32.79 11.18
CA ALA A 41 -27.66 -31.94 9.98
C ALA A 41 -26.98 -32.61 8.77
N ALA A 42 -25.89 -33.35 8.99
CA ALA A 42 -25.20 -34.11 7.95
C ALA A 42 -26.04 -35.28 7.41
N GLY A 43 -26.79 -35.97 8.28
CA GLY A 43 -27.71 -37.05 7.90
C GLY A 43 -28.89 -36.58 7.04
N GLU A 44 -29.50 -35.43 7.39
CA GLU A 44 -30.58 -34.83 6.60
C GLU A 44 -30.11 -34.34 5.22
N GLN A 45 -28.85 -33.91 5.09
CA GLN A 45 -28.29 -33.40 3.83
C GLN A 45 -27.70 -34.48 2.93
N ALA A 46 -27.23 -35.60 3.49
CA ALA A 46 -26.83 -36.78 2.71
C ALA A 46 -28.03 -37.41 1.99
N ALA A 47 -29.20 -37.46 2.65
CA ALA A 47 -30.45 -37.90 2.02
C ALA A 47 -30.82 -37.01 0.80
N ALA A 48 -30.62 -35.70 0.91
CA ALA A 48 -30.89 -34.75 -0.19
C ALA A 48 -29.85 -34.80 -1.34
N ALA A 49 -28.66 -35.35 -1.11
CA ALA A 49 -27.66 -35.57 -2.15
C ALA A 49 -27.92 -36.89 -2.90
N VAL A 50 -28.40 -37.92 -2.21
CA VAL A 50 -28.81 -39.20 -2.81
C VAL A 50 -30.07 -39.01 -3.69
N ASP A 51 -31.06 -38.23 -3.25
CA ASP A 51 -32.24 -37.91 -4.08
C ASP A 51 -31.86 -37.17 -5.37
N ARG A 52 -30.86 -36.28 -5.32
CA ARG A 52 -30.38 -35.54 -6.52
C ARG A 52 -29.57 -36.42 -7.48
N GLY A 53 -28.78 -37.36 -6.95
CA GLY A 53 -28.08 -38.34 -7.78
C GLY A 53 -29.03 -39.34 -8.46
N ALA A 54 -30.14 -39.68 -7.81
CA ALA A 54 -31.18 -40.57 -8.36
C ALA A 54 -31.96 -39.92 -9.53
N ASP A 55 -32.19 -38.61 -9.51
CA ASP A 55 -32.83 -37.86 -10.59
C ASP A 55 -31.93 -37.70 -11.83
N GLU A 56 -30.61 -37.60 -11.65
CA GLU A 56 -29.64 -37.50 -12.76
C GLU A 56 -29.32 -38.87 -13.42
N LEU A 57 -29.58 -39.98 -12.71
CA LEU A 57 -29.42 -41.36 -13.20
C LEU A 57 -30.41 -41.76 -14.32
N HIS A 58 -31.44 -40.97 -14.60
CA HIS A 58 -32.36 -41.23 -15.72
C HIS A 58 -31.81 -40.83 -17.11
N GLY A 59 -30.61 -40.23 -17.18
CA GLY A 59 -30.13 -39.58 -18.41
C GLY A 59 -28.99 -40.21 -19.20
N ARG A 60 -28.18 -41.12 -18.63
CA ARG A 60 -26.91 -41.52 -19.27
C ARG A 60 -26.55 -42.99 -19.09
N SER A 61 -26.34 -43.66 -20.22
CA SER A 61 -25.87 -45.04 -20.35
C SER A 61 -24.35 -45.05 -20.51
N ASP A 62 -23.60 -45.15 -19.41
CA ASP A 62 -22.17 -45.49 -19.43
C ASP A 62 -21.86 -46.53 -18.33
N SER A 63 -20.86 -47.37 -18.59
CA SER A 63 -20.48 -48.60 -17.87
C SER A 63 -20.36 -48.46 -16.35
N SER A 64 -20.89 -49.43 -15.59
CA SER A 64 -21.06 -49.34 -14.14
C SER A 64 -19.77 -49.41 -13.29
N GLU A 65 -18.64 -49.90 -13.80
CA GLU A 65 -17.37 -49.90 -13.05
C GLU A 65 -16.74 -48.50 -12.95
N GLY A 66 -16.57 -47.80 -14.06
CA GLY A 66 -16.00 -46.43 -14.03
C GLY A 66 -16.89 -45.42 -13.30
N LEU A 67 -18.20 -45.69 -13.23
CA LEU A 67 -19.17 -44.86 -12.51
C LEU A 67 -19.15 -45.12 -11.00
N ARG A 68 -18.93 -46.37 -10.58
CA ARG A 68 -18.75 -46.74 -9.16
C ARG A 68 -17.45 -46.16 -8.62
N ASP A 69 -16.35 -46.25 -9.38
CA ASP A 69 -15.06 -45.69 -8.98
C ASP A 69 -15.10 -44.16 -8.96
N CYS A 70 -15.67 -43.51 -9.98
CA CYS A 70 -15.75 -42.05 -10.02
C CYS A 70 -16.66 -41.47 -8.91
N VAL A 71 -17.72 -42.19 -8.52
CA VAL A 71 -18.57 -41.74 -7.39
C VAL A 71 -17.89 -42.02 -6.05
N LEU A 72 -17.24 -43.17 -5.85
CA LEU A 72 -16.52 -43.48 -4.61
C LEU A 72 -15.31 -42.57 -4.41
N GLU A 73 -14.55 -42.31 -5.46
CA GLU A 73 -13.37 -41.45 -5.45
C GLU A 73 -13.77 -40.01 -5.17
N ARG A 74 -14.87 -39.53 -5.77
CA ARG A 74 -15.35 -38.15 -5.56
C ARG A 74 -16.06 -37.95 -4.22
N VAL A 75 -16.74 -38.97 -3.71
CA VAL A 75 -17.29 -38.95 -2.34
C VAL A 75 -16.17 -39.01 -1.31
N ALA A 76 -15.11 -39.79 -1.56
CA ALA A 76 -13.93 -39.86 -0.68
C ALA A 76 -13.12 -38.55 -0.71
N ASP A 77 -12.94 -37.93 -1.87
CA ASP A 77 -12.21 -36.66 -1.99
C ASP A 77 -12.97 -35.47 -1.39
N GLU A 78 -14.29 -35.41 -1.56
CA GLU A 78 -15.11 -34.34 -0.97
C GLU A 78 -15.25 -34.53 0.56
N ALA A 79 -15.26 -35.77 1.04
CA ALA A 79 -15.25 -36.08 2.47
C ALA A 79 -13.88 -35.77 3.12
N CYS A 80 -12.76 -36.10 2.48
CA CYS A 80 -11.42 -35.80 2.98
C CYS A 80 -11.09 -34.30 2.93
N SER A 81 -11.42 -33.62 1.84
CA SER A 81 -11.11 -32.20 1.68
C SER A 81 -11.86 -31.31 2.66
N ARG A 82 -13.06 -31.70 3.12
CA ARG A 82 -13.87 -30.85 4.03
C ARG A 82 -13.82 -31.25 5.50
N VAL A 83 -13.39 -32.48 5.81
CA VAL A 83 -13.20 -32.92 7.20
C VAL A 83 -11.77 -32.65 7.70
N VAL A 84 -10.76 -32.78 6.84
CA VAL A 84 -9.33 -32.60 7.22
C VAL A 84 -8.69 -31.41 6.49
N GLY A 85 -9.37 -30.83 5.50
CA GLY A 85 -8.88 -29.68 4.74
C GLY A 85 -7.93 -30.04 3.60
N ARG A 86 -7.77 -31.33 3.24
CA ARG A 86 -6.75 -31.83 2.28
C ARG A 86 -7.21 -33.07 1.51
N SER A 87 -6.70 -33.30 0.30
CA SER A 87 -7.06 -34.44 -0.55
C SER A 87 -6.36 -35.75 -0.13
N ALA A 88 -6.86 -36.90 -0.59
CA ALA A 88 -6.28 -38.21 -0.29
C ALA A 88 -4.88 -38.41 -0.92
N GLU A 89 -4.58 -37.66 -1.98
CA GLU A 89 -3.30 -37.70 -2.70
C GLU A 89 -2.18 -36.98 -1.91
N GLU A 90 -2.49 -35.82 -1.30
CA GLU A 90 -1.53 -35.09 -0.44
C GLU A 90 -1.12 -35.86 0.82
N LEU A 91 -2.02 -36.72 1.33
CA LEU A 91 -1.72 -37.58 2.48
C LEU A 91 -0.80 -38.76 2.10
N ARG A 92 -0.87 -39.24 0.85
CA ARG A 92 0.02 -40.28 0.33
C ARG A 92 1.43 -39.76 0.08
N GLU A 93 1.58 -38.61 -0.59
CA GLU A 93 2.89 -37.97 -0.81
C GLU A 93 3.62 -37.69 0.50
N ARG A 94 2.89 -37.26 1.53
CA ARG A 94 3.48 -36.96 2.83
C ARG A 94 3.94 -38.23 3.57
N ALA A 95 3.22 -39.34 3.41
CA ALA A 95 3.62 -40.63 4.00
C ALA A 95 4.90 -41.18 3.34
N GLU A 96 5.07 -40.99 2.03
CA GLU A 96 6.28 -41.36 1.30
C GLU A 96 7.47 -40.48 1.67
N THR A 97 7.24 -39.16 1.81
CA THR A 97 8.27 -38.20 2.21
C THR A 97 8.80 -38.47 3.63
N ASP A 98 7.92 -38.87 4.56
CA ASP A 98 8.30 -39.21 5.94
C ASP A 98 9.08 -40.53 6.02
N ARG A 99 8.86 -41.45 5.07
CA ARG A 99 9.60 -42.72 4.95
C ARG A 99 11.06 -42.48 4.51
N ASP A 100 11.26 -41.68 3.48
CA ASP A 100 12.60 -41.36 2.95
C ASP A 100 13.43 -40.55 3.95
N ALA A 101 12.80 -39.59 4.64
CA ALA A 101 13.44 -38.84 5.72
C ALA A 101 13.86 -39.71 6.93
N THR A 102 13.21 -40.86 7.13
CA THR A 102 13.51 -41.79 8.22
C THR A 102 14.65 -42.74 7.86
N LEU A 103 14.70 -43.21 6.61
CA LEU A 103 15.80 -44.02 6.08
C LEU A 103 17.13 -43.25 6.05
N ASP A 104 17.09 -41.96 5.71
CA ASP A 104 18.29 -41.12 5.67
C ASP A 104 18.89 -40.86 7.05
N ARG A 105 18.03 -40.66 8.06
CA ARG A 105 18.49 -40.54 9.45
C ARG A 105 19.10 -41.85 9.97
N ALA A 106 18.56 -43.00 9.57
CA ALA A 106 19.09 -44.31 9.96
C ALA A 106 20.45 -44.59 9.28
N LEU A 107 20.60 -44.22 8.01
CA LEU A 107 21.87 -44.30 7.27
C LEU A 107 22.95 -43.41 7.90
N GLU A 108 22.62 -42.15 8.22
CA GLU A 108 23.55 -41.25 8.92
C GLU A 108 23.98 -41.81 10.28
N ALA A 109 23.05 -42.36 11.06
CA ALA A 109 23.34 -42.98 12.35
C ALA A 109 24.27 -44.21 12.20
N PHE A 110 24.07 -45.04 11.17
CA PHE A 110 24.92 -46.19 10.86
C PHE A 110 26.34 -45.77 10.47
N LEU A 111 26.49 -44.83 9.55
CA LEU A 111 27.78 -44.31 9.11
C LEU A 111 28.55 -43.68 10.26
N ARG A 112 27.86 -42.91 11.11
CA ARG A 112 28.45 -42.28 12.30
C ARG A 112 28.88 -43.30 13.35
N ARG A 113 28.08 -44.36 13.57
CA ARG A 113 28.37 -45.44 14.54
C ARG A 113 29.64 -46.21 14.19
N TYR A 114 29.90 -46.44 12.91
CA TYR A 114 31.09 -47.16 12.44
C TYR A 114 32.21 -46.25 11.93
N ARG A 115 32.06 -44.92 12.06
CA ARG A 115 33.00 -43.88 11.62
C ARG A 115 33.38 -44.00 10.14
N LEU A 116 32.39 -44.30 9.31
CA LEU A 116 32.52 -44.35 7.85
C LEU A 116 32.18 -42.96 7.29
N ASP A 117 32.95 -42.51 6.30
CA ASP A 117 32.76 -41.22 5.63
C ASP A 117 32.01 -41.46 4.32
N ALA A 118 30.79 -40.92 4.23
CA ALA A 118 29.90 -41.08 3.08
C ALA A 118 30.54 -40.59 1.77
N THR A 119 31.38 -39.56 1.84
CA THR A 119 32.02 -38.94 0.66
C THR A 119 33.10 -39.80 0.01
N ARG A 120 33.43 -40.94 0.63
CA ARG A 120 34.45 -41.89 0.17
C ARG A 120 33.91 -43.26 -0.20
N LEU A 121 32.60 -43.47 -0.07
CA LEU A 121 31.90 -44.69 -0.47
C LEU A 121 31.18 -44.39 -1.80
N ASP A 122 31.23 -45.35 -2.73
CA ASP A 122 30.47 -45.24 -3.97
C ASP A 122 28.96 -45.39 -3.72
N ASP A 123 28.17 -44.85 -4.65
CA ASP A 123 26.71 -44.79 -4.54
C ASP A 123 26.07 -46.18 -4.45
N GLU A 124 26.69 -47.20 -5.06
CA GLU A 124 26.23 -48.60 -5.02
C GLU A 124 26.41 -49.19 -3.61
N THR A 125 27.52 -48.86 -2.94
CA THR A 125 27.79 -49.25 -1.55
C THR A 125 26.89 -48.50 -0.55
N LEU A 126 26.64 -47.21 -0.77
CA LEU A 126 25.70 -46.43 0.05
C LEU A 126 24.28 -46.95 -0.08
N ALA A 127 23.83 -47.29 -1.30
CA ALA A 127 22.54 -47.91 -1.55
C ALA A 127 22.41 -49.26 -0.85
N ALA A 128 23.44 -50.13 -0.93
CA ALA A 128 23.44 -51.43 -0.26
C ALA A 128 23.46 -51.34 1.28
N ILE A 129 24.01 -50.26 1.85
CA ILE A 129 23.94 -49.97 3.29
C ILE A 129 22.54 -49.45 3.64
N ARG A 130 21.98 -48.54 2.83
CA ARG A 130 20.61 -48.02 3.02
C ARG A 130 19.58 -49.16 3.03
N ASP A 131 19.69 -50.10 2.09
CA ASP A 131 18.85 -51.30 1.99
C ASP A 131 18.99 -52.25 3.19
N ARG A 132 20.19 -52.32 3.79
CA ARG A 132 20.47 -53.19 4.96
C ARG A 132 20.10 -52.56 6.30
N VAL A 133 19.93 -51.25 6.36
CA VAL A 133 19.54 -50.51 7.56
C VAL A 133 18.01 -50.29 7.61
N ALA A 134 17.31 -50.55 6.50
CA ALA A 134 15.85 -50.55 6.42
C ALA A 134 15.08 -51.51 7.38
N PRO A 135 15.57 -52.71 7.77
CA PRO A 135 14.70 -53.72 8.40
C PRO A 135 14.55 -53.58 9.94
N GLU A 136 14.66 -52.38 10.51
CA GLU A 136 14.08 -52.08 11.84
C GLU A 136 12.91 -51.08 11.77
N ALA A 137 12.40 -50.79 10.57
CA ALA A 137 11.18 -50.01 10.35
C ALA A 137 10.30 -50.63 9.25
N ASP A 138 9.89 -51.90 9.42
CA ASP A 138 8.87 -52.53 8.58
C ASP A 138 7.47 -52.35 9.17
N LEU A 139 6.62 -51.65 8.44
CA LEU A 139 5.22 -52.03 8.21
C LEU A 139 4.93 -51.64 6.75
N ASP A 140 5.13 -52.61 5.85
CA ASP A 140 4.79 -52.52 4.43
C ASP A 140 3.30 -52.88 4.22
N PRO A 141 2.46 -51.96 3.70
CA PRO A 141 1.05 -52.24 3.39
C PRO A 141 0.84 -53.23 2.23
N GLU A 142 1.83 -53.41 1.34
CA GLU A 142 1.71 -54.33 0.20
C GLU A 142 1.88 -55.81 0.62
N GLU A 143 2.71 -56.11 1.63
CA GLU A 143 2.88 -57.48 2.17
C GLU A 143 1.65 -57.96 2.99
N LEU A 144 0.79 -57.04 3.45
CA LEU A 144 -0.45 -57.39 4.16
C LEU A 144 -1.59 -57.77 3.20
N LEU A 145 -1.56 -57.25 1.97
CA LEU A 145 -2.51 -57.56 0.90
C LEU A 145 -2.16 -58.87 0.17
N GLU A 146 -0.87 -59.13 -0.10
CA GLU A 146 -0.45 -60.40 -0.71
C GLU A 146 -0.68 -61.61 0.23
N ARG A 147 -0.62 -61.42 1.55
CA ARG A 147 -0.92 -62.49 2.52
C ARG A 147 -2.39 -62.89 2.63
N LEU A 148 -3.30 -62.09 2.08
CA LEU A 148 -4.74 -62.43 1.99
C LEU A 148 -5.09 -63.07 0.63
N ALA A 149 -4.23 -62.97 -0.38
CA ALA A 149 -4.53 -63.40 -1.75
C ALA A 149 -4.10 -64.84 -2.10
N ASP A 150 -3.19 -65.48 -1.34
CA ASP A 150 -2.71 -66.83 -1.65
C ASP A 150 -3.14 -67.90 -0.63
N ALA A 151 -4.30 -68.50 -0.89
CA ALA A 151 -4.67 -69.85 -0.43
C ALA A 151 -5.39 -70.63 -1.55
N GLU A 152 -4.62 -71.24 -2.44
CA GLU A 152 -5.00 -72.31 -3.38
C GLU A 152 -5.50 -73.60 -2.65
N PRO A 153 -6.00 -74.70 -3.30
CA PRO A 153 -6.41 -74.93 -4.70
C PRO A 153 -7.69 -75.83 -4.90
N SER A 154 -8.15 -75.96 -6.15
CA SER A 154 -8.31 -77.24 -6.90
C SER A 154 -9.67 -77.57 -7.59
N ALA A 155 -9.49 -78.02 -8.84
CA ALA A 155 -10.17 -79.15 -9.53
C ALA A 155 -11.46 -78.93 -10.36
N SER A 156 -11.24 -78.83 -11.67
CA SER A 156 -11.77 -79.71 -12.74
C SER A 156 -13.27 -79.71 -13.13
N ALA A 157 -13.46 -79.63 -14.45
CA ALA A 157 -14.37 -80.44 -15.30
C ALA A 157 -15.50 -79.71 -16.06
N SER A 158 -15.31 -79.66 -17.38
CA SER A 158 -16.24 -80.01 -18.49
C SER A 158 -17.59 -79.28 -18.69
N ASN A 159 -17.71 -78.71 -19.90
CA ASN A 159 -18.84 -78.78 -20.85
C ASN A 159 -20.29 -78.77 -20.32
N SER A 160 -21.09 -77.78 -20.72
CA SER A 160 -22.10 -77.92 -21.81
C SER A 160 -23.18 -76.82 -21.74
N GLY A 161 -23.67 -76.41 -22.92
CA GLY A 161 -25.10 -76.10 -23.11
C GLY A 161 -25.54 -74.67 -22.83
N ALA A 162 -25.93 -73.96 -23.90
CA ALA A 162 -26.65 -72.70 -23.83
C ALA A 162 -28.08 -72.89 -23.29
N GLU A 163 -28.54 -71.97 -22.44
CA GLU A 163 -29.95 -71.59 -22.31
C GLU A 163 -30.04 -70.11 -21.88
N GLN A 164 -30.77 -69.30 -22.67
CA GLN A 164 -31.07 -67.91 -22.37
C GLN A 164 -32.04 -67.83 -21.19
N THR A 165 -31.67 -67.08 -20.15
CA THR A 165 -32.58 -66.60 -19.10
C THR A 165 -32.40 -65.09 -18.95
N ASP A 166 -33.51 -64.41 -18.68
CA ASP A 166 -33.68 -62.96 -18.74
C ASP A 166 -32.84 -62.24 -17.65
N PRO A 167 -31.89 -61.35 -18.01
CA PRO A 167 -30.94 -60.78 -17.06
C PRO A 167 -31.60 -59.91 -15.96
N GLU A 168 -32.81 -59.38 -16.18
CA GLU A 168 -33.48 -58.54 -15.18
C GLU A 168 -34.13 -59.33 -14.03
N ALA A 169 -34.57 -60.57 -14.27
CA ALA A 169 -35.15 -61.41 -13.21
C ALA A 169 -34.09 -62.05 -12.31
N ALA A 170 -32.91 -62.35 -12.87
CA ALA A 170 -31.79 -62.95 -12.13
C ALA A 170 -31.14 -61.96 -11.13
N VAL A 171 -31.16 -60.67 -11.43
CA VAL A 171 -30.61 -59.62 -10.55
C VAL A 171 -31.55 -59.32 -9.37
N ALA A 172 -32.86 -59.40 -9.56
CA ALA A 172 -33.84 -59.21 -8.49
C ALA A 172 -33.79 -60.36 -7.47
N ASP A 173 -33.77 -61.62 -7.92
CA ASP A 173 -33.64 -62.80 -7.04
C ASP A 173 -32.28 -62.83 -6.32
N ALA A 174 -31.18 -62.45 -7.00
CA ALA A 174 -29.84 -62.36 -6.39
C ALA A 174 -29.74 -61.23 -5.33
N SER A 175 -30.49 -60.14 -5.51
CA SER A 175 -30.55 -59.04 -4.54
C SER A 175 -31.34 -59.42 -3.29
N GLU A 176 -32.42 -60.19 -3.44
CA GLU A 176 -33.25 -60.65 -2.32
C GLU A 176 -32.51 -61.71 -1.48
N ASP A 177 -31.76 -62.62 -2.13
CA ASP A 177 -30.89 -63.60 -1.47
C ASP A 177 -29.69 -62.94 -0.76
N ALA A 178 -29.09 -61.90 -1.37
CA ALA A 178 -28.01 -61.13 -0.74
C ALA A 178 -28.50 -60.38 0.51
N TYR A 179 -29.71 -59.80 0.45
CA TYR A 179 -30.33 -59.14 1.60
C TYR A 179 -30.70 -60.15 2.71
N GLY A 180 -31.23 -61.31 2.35
CA GLY A 180 -31.48 -62.39 3.30
C GLY A 180 -30.19 -62.90 3.98
N THR A 181 -29.10 -62.99 3.22
CA THR A 181 -27.78 -63.39 3.73
C THR A 181 -27.18 -62.33 4.66
N PHE A 182 -27.32 -61.06 4.31
CA PHE A 182 -26.91 -59.93 5.16
C PHE A 182 -27.66 -59.92 6.51
N CYS A 183 -29.00 -60.04 6.46
CA CYS A 183 -29.80 -60.08 7.68
C CYS A 183 -29.50 -61.33 8.53
N ALA A 184 -29.29 -62.49 7.91
CA ALA A 184 -28.93 -63.71 8.62
C ALA A 184 -27.54 -63.64 9.28
N ALA A 185 -26.56 -63.00 8.64
CA ALA A 185 -25.20 -62.83 9.18
C ALA A 185 -25.17 -61.93 10.43
N LEU A 186 -26.17 -61.06 10.61
CA LEU A 186 -26.33 -60.18 11.77
C LEU A 186 -27.44 -60.62 12.73
N ASP A 187 -28.03 -61.79 12.49
CA ASP A 187 -29.13 -62.39 13.25
C ASP A 187 -30.38 -61.48 13.34
N LEU A 188 -30.76 -60.87 12.22
CA LEU A 188 -31.87 -59.93 12.07
C LEU A 188 -33.09 -60.59 11.40
N GLU A 189 -34.30 -60.30 11.89
CA GLU A 189 -35.54 -60.84 11.31
C GLU A 189 -35.86 -60.18 9.96
N THR A 190 -35.84 -60.95 8.87
CA THR A 190 -36.00 -60.46 7.48
C THR A 190 -37.40 -59.91 7.14
N ASP A 191 -38.41 -60.18 7.97
CA ASP A 191 -39.80 -59.80 7.71
C ASP A 191 -40.18 -58.40 8.26
N ARG A 192 -39.21 -57.62 8.78
CA ARG A 192 -39.45 -56.25 9.31
C ARG A 192 -39.19 -55.17 8.25
N SER A 193 -39.81 -53.98 8.42
CA SER A 193 -39.61 -52.88 7.47
C SER A 193 -38.17 -52.37 7.48
N SER A 194 -37.63 -52.09 6.29
CA SER A 194 -36.21 -51.77 6.04
C SER A 194 -35.64 -50.63 6.90
N GLY A 195 -36.47 -49.68 7.34
CA GLY A 195 -36.05 -48.61 8.24
C GLY A 195 -35.70 -49.06 9.66
N HIS A 196 -36.36 -50.09 10.20
CA HIS A 196 -36.06 -50.60 11.54
C HIS A 196 -34.87 -51.58 11.54
N VAL A 197 -34.67 -52.31 10.44
CA VAL A 197 -33.47 -53.15 10.25
C VAL A 197 -32.21 -52.27 10.24
N LEU A 198 -32.29 -51.07 9.67
CA LEU A 198 -31.19 -50.12 9.62
C LEU A 198 -30.83 -49.55 11.01
N GLU A 199 -31.81 -49.25 11.87
CA GLU A 199 -31.55 -48.84 13.26
C GLU A 199 -30.85 -49.95 14.05
N ASP A 200 -31.32 -51.20 13.91
CA ASP A 200 -30.70 -52.35 14.59
C ASP A 200 -29.26 -52.62 14.09
N VAL A 201 -28.96 -52.35 12.81
CA VAL A 201 -27.60 -52.46 12.23
C VAL A 201 -26.68 -51.34 12.73
N LEU A 202 -27.21 -50.13 12.91
CA LEU A 202 -26.42 -48.97 13.38
C LEU A 202 -26.04 -49.07 14.86
N GLU A 203 -26.71 -49.93 15.62
CA GLU A 203 -26.35 -50.24 17.01
C GLU A 203 -25.33 -51.40 17.13
N ARG A 204 -24.91 -52.03 16.01
CA ARG A 204 -23.95 -53.15 16.00
C ARG A 204 -22.51 -52.69 15.78
N ASP A 205 -21.57 -53.55 16.18
CA ASP A 205 -20.16 -53.30 15.98
C ASP A 205 -19.85 -53.20 14.48
N THR A 206 -19.12 -52.15 14.10
CA THR A 206 -18.86 -51.79 12.72
C THR A 206 -18.07 -52.86 11.95
N VAL A 207 -17.28 -53.68 12.65
CA VAL A 207 -16.53 -54.79 12.02
C VAL A 207 -17.46 -55.96 11.70
N GLU A 208 -18.42 -56.27 12.57
CA GLU A 208 -19.44 -57.31 12.32
C GLU A 208 -20.34 -56.92 11.14
N VAL A 209 -20.77 -55.65 11.08
CA VAL A 209 -21.60 -55.14 9.98
C VAL A 209 -20.83 -55.18 8.66
N ALA A 210 -19.56 -54.78 8.65
CA ALA A 210 -18.73 -54.82 7.44
C ALA A 210 -18.53 -56.26 6.91
N GLN A 211 -18.30 -57.23 7.79
CA GLN A 211 -18.15 -58.64 7.40
C GLN A 211 -19.46 -59.24 6.88
N ALA A 212 -20.61 -58.84 7.43
CA ALA A 212 -21.92 -59.25 6.95
C ALA A 212 -22.24 -58.69 5.55
N ILE A 213 -21.85 -57.43 5.28
CA ILE A 213 -21.99 -56.80 3.95
C ILE A 213 -21.10 -57.51 2.94
N GLU A 214 -19.86 -57.82 3.31
CA GLU A 214 -18.90 -58.51 2.45
C GLU A 214 -19.41 -59.93 2.09
N ALA A 215 -19.97 -60.66 3.07
CA ALA A 215 -20.58 -61.97 2.83
C ALA A 215 -21.81 -61.90 1.91
N ALA A 216 -22.61 -60.85 2.01
CA ALA A 216 -23.78 -60.64 1.15
C ALA A 216 -23.40 -60.25 -0.29
N LEU A 217 -22.34 -59.46 -0.45
CA LEU A 217 -21.81 -59.06 -1.76
C LEU A 217 -21.09 -60.21 -2.49
N GLY A 218 -20.49 -61.14 -1.73
CA GLY A 218 -19.87 -62.34 -2.29
C GLY A 218 -20.85 -63.33 -2.93
N ALA A 219 -22.16 -63.17 -2.74
CA ALA A 219 -23.19 -64.04 -3.31
C ALA A 219 -23.62 -63.66 -4.75
N PHE A 220 -23.11 -62.56 -5.32
CA PHE A 220 -23.48 -62.08 -6.66
C PHE A 220 -22.69 -62.78 -7.79
N PRO A 221 -23.33 -63.30 -8.87
CA PRO A 221 -22.61 -64.01 -9.93
C PRO A 221 -21.86 -63.07 -10.89
N ALA A 222 -20.59 -63.39 -11.18
CA ALA A 222 -19.71 -62.61 -12.05
C ALA A 222 -19.50 -63.29 -13.42
N GLU A 223 -20.30 -62.96 -14.44
CA GLU A 223 -20.02 -63.44 -15.81
C GLU A 223 -20.80 -62.65 -16.90
N VAL A 224 -20.33 -61.47 -17.32
CA VAL A 224 -20.65 -60.89 -18.66
C VAL A 224 -19.52 -59.92 -19.11
N GLU A 225 -18.56 -60.36 -19.93
CA GLU A 225 -17.56 -59.47 -20.57
C GLU A 225 -17.34 -59.76 -22.07
N ASN A 226 -17.46 -58.68 -22.88
CA ASN A 226 -16.82 -58.34 -24.17
C ASN A 226 -17.01 -59.20 -25.44
N PRO A 227 -17.24 -58.55 -26.61
CA PRO A 227 -16.18 -58.57 -27.64
C PRO A 227 -16.04 -57.29 -28.50
N ARG A 228 -14.80 -56.93 -28.86
CA ARG A 228 -14.42 -56.05 -29.97
C ARG A 228 -13.47 -56.79 -30.91
N ALA A 229 -13.71 -56.78 -32.23
CA ALA A 229 -12.66 -56.74 -33.28
C ALA A 229 -13.22 -56.70 -34.73
N GLU A 230 -12.38 -56.13 -35.62
CA GLU A 230 -12.34 -56.19 -37.11
C GLU A 230 -13.21 -55.19 -37.90
N SER A 231 -12.84 -54.56 -39.02
CA SER A 231 -11.58 -54.27 -39.74
C SER A 231 -11.93 -53.40 -40.99
N GLU A 232 -11.09 -52.42 -41.33
CA GLU A 232 -10.65 -51.97 -42.68
C GLU A 232 -11.60 -51.57 -43.85
N GLN A 233 -11.17 -50.48 -44.53
CA GLN A 233 -11.05 -50.27 -46.00
C GLN A 233 -12.09 -49.45 -46.84
N THR A 234 -11.58 -48.32 -47.37
CA THR A 234 -11.73 -47.71 -48.74
C THR A 234 -12.99 -46.97 -49.23
N ALA A 235 -12.73 -45.74 -49.77
CA ALA A 235 -13.10 -45.20 -51.10
C ALA A 235 -14.14 -44.06 -51.28
N GLU A 236 -13.66 -43.00 -51.98
CA GLU A 236 -14.28 -42.19 -53.06
C GLU A 236 -15.29 -41.04 -52.84
N ARG A 237 -14.79 -39.82 -53.10
CA ARG A 237 -15.23 -38.74 -54.04
C ARG A 237 -16.73 -38.49 -54.41
N ARG A 238 -17.08 -37.20 -54.23
CA ARG A 238 -17.72 -36.19 -55.14
C ARG A 238 -19.26 -35.96 -55.18
N ASP A 239 -19.59 -34.75 -54.70
CA ASP A 239 -20.33 -33.62 -55.33
C ASP A 239 -21.83 -33.62 -55.67
N ALA A 240 -22.37 -32.39 -55.50
CA ALA A 240 -23.59 -31.73 -56.03
C ALA A 240 -24.90 -31.97 -55.24
N GLY A 241 -25.70 -30.97 -54.86
CA GLY A 241 -25.70 -29.51 -55.02
C GLY A 241 -27.07 -28.92 -54.64
N ALA A 242 -27.13 -27.58 -54.60
CA ALA A 242 -28.32 -26.69 -54.68
C ALA A 242 -29.07 -26.24 -53.39
N GLU A 243 -28.89 -24.95 -53.08
CA GLU A 243 -29.83 -23.94 -52.55
C GLU A 243 -31.06 -23.68 -53.49
N PRO A 244 -32.00 -22.73 -53.22
CA PRO A 244 -32.57 -22.16 -51.98
C PRO A 244 -34.13 -21.93 -52.04
N ALA A 245 -34.76 -21.35 -50.99
CA ALA A 245 -35.67 -20.17 -51.02
C ALA A 245 -36.83 -20.10 -49.98
N VAL A 246 -36.86 -18.97 -49.24
CA VAL A 246 -38.00 -18.06 -48.90
C VAL A 246 -38.97 -18.35 -47.72
N SER A 247 -39.12 -17.30 -46.88
CA SER A 247 -39.98 -17.01 -45.69
C SER A 247 -41.52 -17.11 -45.93
N PRO A 248 -42.47 -16.93 -44.95
CA PRO A 248 -42.53 -15.91 -43.86
C PRO A 248 -43.25 -16.28 -42.52
N GLN A 249 -43.36 -15.30 -41.60
CA GLN A 249 -43.95 -15.29 -40.23
C GLN A 249 -45.42 -15.77 -40.10
N PRO A 250 -45.99 -15.88 -38.86
CA PRO A 250 -46.79 -14.76 -38.30
C PRO A 250 -46.86 -14.58 -36.73
N SER A 251 -47.07 -13.32 -36.32
CA SER A 251 -47.98 -12.73 -35.27
C SER A 251 -48.21 -13.34 -33.87
N LEU A 252 -48.27 -12.48 -32.84
CA LEU A 252 -49.46 -12.25 -31.98
C LEU A 252 -49.31 -11.02 -31.05
N THR A 253 -50.45 -10.39 -30.77
CA THR A 253 -50.69 -9.10 -30.09
C THR A 253 -51.42 -9.28 -28.74
N SER A 254 -51.54 -8.16 -27.99
CA SER A 254 -52.34 -7.86 -26.78
C SER A 254 -51.57 -8.02 -25.45
N GLY A 255 -51.52 -7.06 -24.52
CA GLY A 255 -52.10 -5.73 -24.39
C GLY A 255 -52.40 -5.48 -22.89
N PHE A 256 -51.88 -4.42 -22.28
CA PHE A 256 -52.44 -3.78 -21.07
C PHE A 256 -51.85 -2.37 -20.91
N ASP A 257 -52.76 -1.40 -20.83
CA ASP A 257 -52.53 0.03 -20.61
C ASP A 257 -52.32 0.37 -19.12
N GLY A 258 -51.56 1.45 -18.86
CA GLY A 258 -51.79 2.31 -17.70
C GLY A 258 -50.53 2.80 -16.98
N VAL A 259 -49.95 3.93 -17.41
CA VAL A 259 -49.10 4.79 -16.55
C VAL A 259 -49.37 6.27 -16.87
N ASP A 260 -49.65 7.01 -15.80
CA ASP A 260 -49.88 8.46 -15.68
C ASP A 260 -48.53 9.23 -15.76
N PRO A 261 -48.43 10.39 -16.46
CA PRO A 261 -47.19 11.12 -16.61
C PRO A 261 -47.11 12.27 -15.58
N ASP A 262 -46.64 12.00 -14.37
CA ASP A 262 -46.01 13.00 -13.48
C ASP A 262 -45.40 12.32 -12.25
N ALA A 263 -44.11 12.00 -12.33
CA ALA A 263 -43.29 11.67 -11.16
C ALA A 263 -41.85 12.13 -11.41
N THR A 264 -41.51 13.21 -10.73
CA THR A 264 -40.24 13.91 -10.60
C THR A 264 -39.00 13.02 -10.66
N ALA A 265 -38.10 13.36 -11.60
CA ALA A 265 -36.75 12.83 -11.72
C ALA A 265 -35.94 13.12 -10.44
N GLY A 266 -35.64 12.07 -9.68
CA GLY A 266 -34.73 12.11 -8.54
C GLY A 266 -33.27 12.10 -9.00
N SER A 267 -32.46 12.93 -8.36
CA SER A 267 -31.02 13.10 -8.55
C SER A 267 -30.24 11.80 -8.31
N VAL A 268 -29.41 11.44 -9.28
CA VAL A 268 -28.49 10.30 -9.25
C VAL A 268 -27.21 10.70 -8.51
N SER A 269 -26.78 9.92 -7.52
CA SER A 269 -25.50 10.10 -6.80
C SER A 269 -24.30 9.88 -7.73
N VAL A 270 -23.20 10.61 -7.51
CA VAL A 270 -21.93 10.54 -8.28
C VAL A 270 -21.36 9.12 -8.35
N ALA A 271 -21.57 8.30 -7.32
CA ALA A 271 -21.18 6.88 -7.33
C ALA A 271 -22.03 6.05 -8.32
N THR A 272 -23.31 6.39 -8.47
CA THR A 272 -24.23 5.74 -9.40
C THR A 272 -23.94 6.16 -10.85
N ALA A 273 -23.55 7.43 -11.09
CA ALA A 273 -23.11 7.89 -12.40
C ALA A 273 -21.75 7.27 -12.82
N ALA A 274 -20.82 7.10 -11.86
CA ALA A 274 -19.53 6.44 -12.08
C ALA A 274 -19.69 4.93 -12.33
N ALA A 275 -20.57 4.26 -11.59
CA ALA A 275 -20.90 2.84 -11.82
C ALA A 275 -21.64 2.61 -13.15
N LEU A 276 -22.51 3.54 -13.56
CA LEU A 276 -23.20 3.49 -14.85
C LEU A 276 -22.24 3.77 -16.03
N ALA A 277 -21.29 4.71 -15.86
CA ALA A 277 -20.24 4.98 -16.83
C ALA A 277 -19.25 3.82 -16.97
N ALA A 278 -18.88 3.17 -15.86
CA ALA A 278 -18.03 1.99 -15.87
C ALA A 278 -18.72 0.79 -16.54
N THR A 279 -20.00 0.56 -16.26
CA THR A 279 -20.77 -0.55 -16.86
C THR A 279 -21.11 -0.32 -18.34
N THR A 280 -21.34 0.92 -18.77
CA THR A 280 -21.56 1.26 -20.19
C THR A 280 -20.27 1.27 -21.02
N LEU A 281 -19.10 1.49 -20.41
CA LEU A 281 -17.79 1.35 -21.07
C LEU A 281 -17.31 -0.11 -21.15
N LEU A 282 -17.89 -1.01 -20.34
CA LEU A 282 -17.57 -2.44 -20.29
C LEU A 282 -18.46 -3.31 -21.18
N SER A 283 -19.50 -2.75 -21.82
CA SER A 283 -20.33 -3.48 -22.78
C SER A 283 -19.70 -3.46 -24.18
N ASP A 284 -19.47 -4.65 -24.75
CA ASP A 284 -18.75 -4.91 -26.01
C ASP A 284 -19.41 -4.38 -27.31
N ASP A 285 -20.54 -3.67 -27.21
CA ASP A 285 -21.14 -2.96 -28.32
C ASP A 285 -21.12 -1.47 -28.01
N LEU A 286 -20.36 -0.69 -28.78
CA LEU A 286 -20.65 0.68 -29.23
C LEU A 286 -19.36 1.44 -29.57
N GLY A 287 -18.94 1.31 -30.83
CA GLY A 287 -18.06 2.28 -31.47
C GLY A 287 -18.90 3.40 -32.08
N ASP A 288 -19.21 4.46 -31.33
CA ASP A 288 -19.37 5.81 -31.91
C ASP A 288 -19.46 6.90 -30.83
N GLY A 289 -18.64 7.94 -30.97
CA GLY A 289 -18.44 9.02 -30.00
C GLY A 289 -19.59 10.02 -29.81
N GLN A 290 -20.86 9.61 -30.01
CA GLN A 290 -22.03 10.49 -29.85
C GLN A 290 -22.70 10.45 -28.47
N THR A 291 -22.41 9.47 -27.62
CA THR A 291 -22.98 9.34 -26.26
C THR A 291 -22.31 10.24 -25.22
N LEU A 292 -21.01 10.52 -25.36
CA LEU A 292 -20.29 11.49 -24.51
C LEU A 292 -20.82 12.93 -24.69
N ALA A 293 -21.34 13.24 -25.88
CA ALA A 293 -21.98 14.53 -26.19
C ALA A 293 -23.40 14.66 -25.59
N GLN A 294 -24.03 13.54 -25.19
CA GLN A 294 -25.37 13.54 -24.57
C GLN A 294 -25.31 13.57 -23.03
N LEU A 295 -24.18 13.22 -22.41
CA LEU A 295 -23.99 13.22 -20.95
C LEU A 295 -23.53 14.57 -20.38
N LEU A 296 -22.84 15.39 -21.19
CA LEU A 296 -22.38 16.73 -20.82
C LEU A 296 -23.49 17.70 -20.34
N PRO A 297 -24.70 17.71 -20.93
CA PRO A 297 -25.81 18.55 -20.45
C PRO A 297 -26.44 18.08 -19.13
N MET A 298 -26.37 16.79 -18.78
CA MET A 298 -26.90 16.25 -17.51
C MET A 298 -25.99 16.58 -16.31
N LEU A 299 -24.67 16.63 -16.50
CA LEU A 299 -23.73 17.09 -15.49
C LEU A 299 -23.85 18.59 -15.22
N ALA A 300 -24.26 19.38 -16.23
CA ALA A 300 -24.48 20.81 -16.09
C ALA A 300 -25.74 21.19 -15.27
N SER A 301 -26.73 20.29 -15.14
CA SER A 301 -27.98 20.56 -14.40
C SER A 301 -27.91 20.25 -12.89
N VAL A 302 -26.79 19.73 -12.39
CA VAL A 302 -26.59 19.45 -10.95
C VAL A 302 -26.27 20.73 -10.16
N GLY A 303 -25.97 21.85 -10.84
CA GLY A 303 -25.53 23.10 -10.22
C GLY A 303 -26.63 24.07 -9.74
N THR A 304 -27.92 23.71 -9.73
CA THR A 304 -28.99 24.67 -9.38
C THR A 304 -30.12 24.05 -8.57
N SER A 305 -29.93 23.82 -7.28
CA SER A 305 -31.00 23.92 -6.27
C SER A 305 -30.40 23.82 -4.87
N GLY A 306 -30.44 24.93 -4.13
CA GLY A 306 -30.26 24.90 -2.68
C GLY A 306 -31.54 24.38 -2.04
N ASP A 307 -31.41 23.38 -1.17
CA ASP A 307 -32.02 23.36 0.17
C ASP A 307 -31.75 22.02 0.88
N GLY A 308 -31.26 22.14 2.11
CA GLY A 308 -31.28 21.19 3.25
C GLY A 308 -31.15 19.69 3.00
N PHE A 309 -29.97 19.12 3.24
CA PHE A 309 -29.79 17.69 3.45
C PHE A 309 -30.03 17.33 4.92
N GLY A 310 -31.12 16.60 5.18
CA GLY A 310 -31.43 15.99 6.47
C GLY A 310 -30.73 14.64 6.65
N ASP A 311 -30.26 14.44 7.87
CA ASP A 311 -29.28 13.46 8.32
C ASP A 311 -29.86 12.04 8.63
N GLY A 312 -29.00 11.03 8.61
CA GLY A 312 -29.16 9.80 9.43
C GLY A 312 -29.90 8.56 8.89
N VAL A 313 -30.76 8.63 7.86
CA VAL A 313 -31.61 7.45 7.46
C VAL A 313 -31.12 6.71 6.20
N LEU A 314 -30.22 7.30 5.41
CA LEU A 314 -29.78 6.74 4.12
C LEU A 314 -28.64 5.71 4.23
N GLY A 315 -27.78 5.81 5.24
CA GLY A 315 -26.68 4.85 5.46
C GLY A 315 -27.16 3.43 5.75
N TRP A 316 -28.27 3.29 6.49
CA TRP A 316 -28.86 2.00 6.84
C TRP A 316 -29.62 1.33 5.70
N ARG A 317 -30.30 2.11 4.83
CA ARG A 317 -30.95 1.57 3.63
C ARG A 317 -29.97 1.20 2.51
N LEU A 318 -28.80 1.85 2.47
CA LEU A 318 -27.71 1.49 1.55
C LEU A 318 -27.02 0.18 1.96
N LEU A 319 -26.87 -0.09 3.26
CA LEU A 319 -26.42 -1.39 3.77
C LEU A 319 -27.41 -2.51 3.45
N GLU A 320 -28.72 -2.24 3.51
CA GLU A 320 -29.75 -3.20 3.07
C GLU A 320 -29.73 -3.43 1.55
N LEU A 321 -29.48 -2.39 0.73
CA LEU A 321 -29.35 -2.50 -0.73
C LEU A 321 -28.05 -3.18 -1.20
N PHE A 322 -26.96 -3.03 -0.43
CA PHE A 322 -25.72 -3.79 -0.63
C PHE A 322 -25.92 -5.27 -0.26
N SER A 323 -26.66 -5.55 0.82
CA SER A 323 -27.00 -6.93 1.18
C SER A 323 -27.98 -7.57 0.21
N SER A 324 -28.92 -6.81 -0.36
CA SER A 324 -29.88 -7.32 -1.34
C SER A 324 -29.21 -7.57 -2.70
N SER A 325 -28.26 -6.72 -3.12
CA SER A 325 -27.47 -6.96 -4.34
C SER A 325 -26.49 -8.14 -4.21
N LEU A 326 -26.02 -8.44 -3.00
CA LEU A 326 -25.20 -9.64 -2.72
C LEU A 326 -26.05 -10.93 -2.60
N THR A 327 -27.36 -10.81 -2.37
CA THR A 327 -28.27 -11.97 -2.20
C THR A 327 -29.17 -12.24 -3.41
N THR A 328 -29.28 -11.31 -4.36
CA THR A 328 -29.91 -11.53 -5.66
C THR A 328 -28.87 -11.71 -6.77
N ALA A 329 -27.93 -12.64 -6.56
CA ALA A 329 -27.12 -13.21 -7.62
C ALA A 329 -27.50 -14.68 -7.73
N ASP A 330 -28.56 -14.96 -8.49
CA ASP A 330 -28.90 -16.34 -8.85
C ASP A 330 -27.89 -16.80 -9.91
N ALA A 331 -27.10 -17.80 -9.53
CA ALA A 331 -26.38 -18.76 -10.38
C ALA A 331 -25.84 -18.26 -11.74
N GLY A 332 -24.90 -17.32 -11.69
CA GLY A 332 -23.93 -17.11 -12.76
C GLY A 332 -22.58 -16.90 -12.09
N SER A 333 -21.70 -17.90 -12.14
CA SER A 333 -20.32 -17.78 -11.68
C SER A 333 -19.74 -16.46 -12.17
N ILE A 334 -19.30 -15.59 -11.24
CA ILE A 334 -18.35 -14.54 -11.62
C ILE A 334 -17.14 -15.30 -12.16
N ASP A 335 -17.01 -15.27 -13.48
CA ASP A 335 -15.98 -16.02 -14.18
C ASP A 335 -14.64 -15.34 -13.92
N LEU A 336 -13.99 -15.71 -12.81
CA LEU A 336 -12.64 -15.30 -12.44
C LEU A 336 -11.62 -15.71 -13.50
N ALA A 337 -11.96 -16.63 -14.43
CA ALA A 337 -11.12 -16.94 -15.58
C ALA A 337 -11.12 -15.81 -16.64
N SER A 338 -12.13 -14.93 -16.67
CA SER A 338 -12.17 -13.78 -17.58
C SER A 338 -11.12 -12.69 -17.24
N LEU A 339 -10.68 -12.63 -15.98
CA LEU A 339 -9.55 -11.80 -15.51
C LEU A 339 -8.19 -12.36 -15.94
N ARG A 340 -8.09 -13.65 -16.32
CA ARG A 340 -6.84 -14.29 -16.78
C ARG A 340 -6.44 -13.91 -18.21
N SER A 341 -7.32 -13.25 -18.98
CA SER A 341 -6.93 -12.75 -20.32
C SER A 341 -6.04 -11.51 -20.16
N ARG A 342 -4.83 -11.53 -20.76
CA ARG A 342 -3.89 -10.37 -20.80
C ARG A 342 -4.55 -9.08 -21.28
N SER A 343 -5.64 -9.16 -22.06
CA SER A 343 -6.38 -8.00 -22.57
C SER A 343 -7.38 -7.42 -21.55
N THR A 344 -7.85 -8.20 -20.58
CA THR A 344 -8.86 -7.76 -19.60
C THR A 344 -8.21 -6.98 -18.45
N GLY A 345 -7.08 -7.47 -17.90
CA GLY A 345 -6.37 -6.79 -16.80
C GLY A 345 -5.85 -5.40 -17.19
N ALA A 346 -5.29 -5.26 -18.40
CA ALA A 346 -4.88 -3.96 -18.93
C ALA A 346 -6.05 -2.99 -19.11
N LYS A 347 -7.22 -3.48 -19.58
CA LYS A 347 -8.45 -2.66 -19.66
C LYS A 347 -8.92 -2.23 -18.27
N ALA A 348 -8.86 -3.10 -17.28
CA ALA A 348 -9.24 -2.78 -15.90
C ALA A 348 -8.34 -1.70 -15.29
N LEU A 349 -7.02 -1.78 -15.50
CA LEU A 349 -6.09 -0.74 -15.08
C LEU A 349 -6.39 0.60 -15.76
N VAL A 350 -6.60 0.61 -17.08
CA VAL A 350 -6.95 1.85 -17.79
C VAL A 350 -8.27 2.43 -17.29
N ALA A 351 -9.28 1.59 -17.07
CA ALA A 351 -10.56 2.03 -16.53
C ALA A 351 -10.41 2.63 -15.12
N LEU A 352 -9.64 1.98 -14.24
CA LEU A 352 -9.34 2.47 -12.89
C LEU A 352 -8.56 3.79 -12.93
N PHE A 353 -7.56 3.92 -13.80
CA PHE A 353 -6.81 5.16 -14.00
C PHE A 353 -7.74 6.31 -14.42
N VAL A 354 -8.61 6.07 -15.41
CA VAL A 354 -9.59 7.08 -15.87
C VAL A 354 -10.58 7.42 -14.77
N ALA A 355 -11.09 6.42 -14.03
CA ALA A 355 -12.00 6.63 -12.92
C ALA A 355 -11.36 7.51 -11.83
N ASN A 356 -10.10 7.23 -11.47
CA ASN A 356 -9.33 8.04 -10.53
C ASN A 356 -9.13 9.46 -11.03
N LEU A 357 -8.76 9.65 -12.31
CA LEU A 357 -8.59 11.00 -12.88
C LEU A 357 -9.90 11.80 -12.83
N VAL A 358 -11.04 11.16 -13.13
CA VAL A 358 -12.36 11.78 -13.05
C VAL A 358 -12.71 12.13 -11.60
N ALA A 359 -12.56 11.17 -10.68
CA ALA A 359 -12.83 11.37 -9.26
C ALA A 359 -12.00 12.52 -8.68
N MET A 360 -10.69 12.53 -8.97
CA MET A 360 -9.78 13.56 -8.49
C MET A 360 -10.02 14.91 -9.18
N SER A 361 -10.48 14.95 -10.43
CA SER A 361 -10.89 16.19 -11.10
C SER A 361 -12.15 16.79 -10.49
N ILE A 362 -13.14 15.94 -10.15
CA ILE A 362 -14.32 16.37 -9.39
C ILE A 362 -13.90 16.85 -8.00
N GLY A 363 -13.01 16.13 -7.34
CA GLY A 363 -12.41 16.52 -6.06
C GLY A 363 -11.71 17.88 -6.13
N ALA A 364 -10.96 18.16 -7.20
CA ALA A 364 -10.31 19.46 -7.42
C ALA A 364 -11.32 20.59 -7.59
N TRP A 365 -12.38 20.35 -8.37
CA TRP A 365 -13.47 21.32 -8.55
C TRP A 365 -14.19 21.60 -7.22
N LEU A 366 -14.56 20.55 -6.48
CA LEU A 366 -15.23 20.67 -5.19
C LEU A 366 -14.34 21.39 -4.16
N SER A 367 -13.05 21.05 -4.13
CA SER A 367 -12.04 21.67 -3.26
C SER A 367 -11.89 23.16 -3.54
N ARG A 368 -11.97 23.58 -4.80
CA ARG A 368 -11.95 25.00 -5.18
C ARG A 368 -13.23 25.72 -4.77
N GLU A 369 -14.39 25.10 -4.96
CA GLU A 369 -15.69 25.70 -4.68
C GLU A 369 -15.96 25.82 -3.17
N LYS A 370 -15.49 24.85 -2.39
CA LYS A 370 -15.67 24.76 -0.93
C LYS A 370 -14.46 25.23 -0.13
N ALA A 371 -13.47 25.83 -0.80
CA ALA A 371 -12.31 26.43 -0.13
C ALA A 371 -12.76 27.55 0.81
N PRO A 372 -12.00 27.84 1.89
CA PRO A 372 -12.33 28.90 2.82
C PRO A 372 -12.26 30.25 2.10
N PRO A 373 -13.30 31.11 2.21
CA PRO A 373 -13.29 32.38 1.52
C PRO A 373 -12.19 33.30 2.09
N ILE A 374 -11.62 34.14 1.24
CA ILE A 374 -10.86 35.31 1.68
C ILE A 374 -11.84 36.48 1.63
N PRO A 375 -12.38 36.97 2.77
CA PRO A 375 -13.33 38.08 2.79
C PRO A 375 -12.73 39.32 2.12
N GLU A 376 -13.56 40.12 1.43
CA GLU A 376 -13.12 41.38 0.82
C GLU A 376 -12.51 42.32 1.87
N GLU A 377 -13.16 42.41 3.03
CA GLU A 377 -12.69 43.11 4.22
C GLU A 377 -13.10 42.36 5.48
N ILE A 378 -12.23 42.34 6.48
CA ILE A 378 -12.58 42.04 7.86
C ILE A 378 -12.74 43.38 8.58
N ARG A 379 -13.91 43.61 9.17
CA ARG A 379 -14.27 44.89 9.80
C ARG A 379 -14.44 44.76 11.30
N ASP A 380 -14.16 45.85 12.00
CA ASP A 380 -14.46 45.99 13.43
C ASP A 380 -15.97 46.19 13.68
N PRO A 381 -16.42 46.26 14.95
CA PRO A 381 -17.83 46.48 15.29
C PRO A 381 -18.40 47.82 14.78
N ASP A 382 -17.56 48.84 14.60
CA ASP A 382 -17.95 50.16 14.10
C ASP A 382 -18.05 50.20 12.56
N GLY A 383 -17.56 49.15 11.89
CA GLY A 383 -17.61 48.97 10.44
C GLY A 383 -16.36 49.47 9.71
N GLU A 384 -15.29 49.81 10.44
CA GLU A 384 -14.01 50.20 9.86
C GLU A 384 -13.20 48.96 9.46
N PRO A 385 -12.51 48.98 8.30
CA PRO A 385 -11.72 47.85 7.83
C PRO A 385 -10.44 47.67 8.66
N ILE A 386 -10.23 46.45 9.17
CA ILE A 386 -9.00 46.04 9.87
C ILE A 386 -7.97 45.50 8.87
N VAL A 387 -8.43 44.64 7.96
CA VAL A 387 -7.63 43.99 6.93
C VAL A 387 -8.46 43.73 5.68
N THR A 388 -7.85 43.85 4.50
CA THR A 388 -8.47 43.58 3.20
C THR A 388 -8.01 42.25 2.60
N ALA A 389 -8.78 41.72 1.64
CA ALA A 389 -8.39 40.52 0.90
C ALA A 389 -7.01 40.64 0.22
N ASP A 390 -6.68 41.84 -0.28
CA ASP A 390 -5.41 42.09 -0.95
C ASP A 390 -4.24 42.07 0.03
N GLN A 391 -4.42 42.58 1.25
CA GLN A 391 -3.41 42.47 2.31
C GLN A 391 -3.16 41.01 2.71
N ILE A 392 -4.21 40.19 2.82
CA ILE A 392 -4.08 38.75 3.11
C ILE A 392 -3.32 38.03 1.99
N ARG A 393 -3.63 38.33 0.71
CA ARG A 393 -2.93 37.74 -0.44
C ARG A 393 -1.47 38.16 -0.50
N LEU A 394 -1.17 39.44 -0.27
CA LEU A 394 0.22 39.92 -0.18
C LEU A 394 0.95 39.30 1.00
N GLY A 395 0.28 39.10 2.14
CA GLY A 395 0.79 38.37 3.28
C GLY A 395 1.19 36.93 2.94
N LYS A 396 0.33 36.21 2.21
CA LYS A 396 0.65 34.88 1.68
C LYS A 396 1.88 34.92 0.77
N LYS A 397 1.97 35.90 -0.14
CA LYS A 397 3.14 36.04 -1.02
C LYS A 397 4.42 36.32 -0.22
N ALA A 398 4.36 37.19 0.78
CA ALA A 398 5.49 37.49 1.67
C ALA A 398 5.91 36.26 2.47
N PHE A 399 4.95 35.46 2.97
CA PHE A 399 5.21 34.17 3.60
C PHE A 399 5.98 33.22 2.67
N GLN A 400 5.56 33.11 1.41
CA GLN A 400 6.22 32.27 0.41
C GLN A 400 7.61 32.80 0.01
N ALA A 401 7.72 34.10 -0.29
CA ALA A 401 8.95 34.72 -0.79
C ALA A 401 10.11 34.65 0.22
N ASN A 402 9.78 34.77 1.52
CA ASN A 402 10.73 34.64 2.62
C ASN A 402 10.96 33.18 3.06
N GLY A 403 10.30 32.20 2.42
CA GLY A 403 10.49 30.78 2.69
C GLY A 403 10.09 30.36 4.11
N LEU A 404 9.08 31.02 4.71
CA LEU A 404 8.66 30.76 6.08
C LEU A 404 8.14 29.34 6.32
N MET A 405 7.58 28.69 5.28
CA MET A 405 7.19 27.27 5.33
C MET A 405 8.40 26.32 5.52
N ASN A 406 9.62 26.78 5.28
CA ASN A 406 10.84 26.04 5.57
C ASN A 406 11.46 26.39 6.93
N HIS A 407 10.95 27.40 7.62
CA HIS A 407 11.35 27.73 8.99
C HIS A 407 10.35 27.14 9.98
N GLY A 408 9.07 27.49 9.86
CA GLY A 408 7.94 26.90 10.58
C GLY A 408 6.94 26.23 9.64
N SER A 409 5.66 26.19 10.03
CA SER A 409 4.58 25.58 9.25
C SER A 409 3.35 26.50 9.14
N ILE A 410 2.45 26.18 8.21
CA ILE A 410 1.11 26.78 8.11
C ILE A 410 0.12 25.64 7.92
N LEU A 411 -0.99 25.62 8.67
CA LEU A 411 -1.95 24.51 8.63
C LEU A 411 -1.29 23.13 8.90
N GLY A 412 -0.25 23.11 9.73
CA GLY A 412 0.55 21.93 10.07
C GLY A 412 1.53 21.47 8.98
N ASN A 413 1.50 22.09 7.79
CA ASN A 413 2.39 21.75 6.68
C ASN A 413 3.61 22.66 6.65
N GLY A 414 4.80 22.07 6.62
CA GLY A 414 6.07 22.78 6.56
C GLY A 414 7.11 22.25 7.55
N SER A 415 7.99 23.13 7.99
CA SER A 415 9.08 22.87 8.92
C SER A 415 8.63 22.83 10.38
N TYR A 416 9.53 22.37 11.24
CA TYR A 416 9.31 22.15 12.67
C TYR A 416 10.28 22.97 13.53
N PHE A 417 10.98 23.95 12.96
CA PHE A 417 12.04 24.70 13.65
C PHE A 417 11.52 25.97 14.32
N GLY A 418 10.67 26.69 13.59
CA GLY A 418 9.77 27.71 14.11
C GLY A 418 8.40 27.15 14.46
N VAL A 419 7.48 28.06 14.76
CA VAL A 419 6.09 27.76 15.14
C VAL A 419 5.23 27.35 13.92
N ASP A 420 4.05 26.81 14.18
CA ASP A 420 2.99 26.77 13.17
C ASP A 420 2.24 28.12 13.19
N LEU A 421 2.28 28.89 12.10
CA LEU A 421 1.71 30.23 12.06
C LEU A 421 0.19 30.26 12.27
N THR A 422 -0.53 29.18 11.92
CA THR A 422 -1.98 29.11 12.15
C THR A 422 -2.27 28.89 13.62
N ALA A 423 -1.58 27.93 14.25
CA ALA A 423 -1.74 27.63 15.67
C ALA A 423 -1.23 28.77 16.57
N ASP A 424 -0.09 29.37 16.23
CA ASP A 424 0.50 30.51 16.95
C ASP A 424 -0.41 31.74 16.90
N ALA A 425 -0.93 32.09 15.71
CA ALA A 425 -1.88 33.20 15.60
C ALA A 425 -3.19 32.91 16.35
N LEU A 426 -3.66 31.66 16.37
CA LEU A 426 -4.88 31.28 17.10
C LEU A 426 -4.68 31.33 18.62
N GLU A 427 -3.54 30.85 19.12
CA GLU A 427 -3.16 30.91 20.54
C GLU A 427 -3.02 32.36 21.01
N LEU A 428 -2.23 33.18 20.30
CA LEU A 428 -2.07 34.60 20.59
C LEU A 428 -3.42 35.33 20.54
N LYS A 429 -4.30 34.98 19.60
CA LYS A 429 -5.64 35.56 19.51
C LYS A 429 -6.45 35.23 20.76
N ALA A 430 -6.43 33.97 21.24
CA ALA A 430 -7.10 33.57 22.47
C ALA A 430 -6.53 34.29 23.71
N GLU A 431 -5.21 34.44 23.80
CA GLU A 431 -4.55 35.16 24.89
C GLU A 431 -4.96 36.63 24.93
N TYR A 432 -4.87 37.35 23.81
CA TYR A 432 -5.21 38.77 23.77
C TYR A 432 -6.72 39.04 23.92
N VAL A 433 -7.59 38.11 23.53
CA VAL A 433 -9.03 38.19 23.83
C VAL A 433 -9.27 38.05 25.34
N ARG A 434 -8.59 37.12 26.03
CA ARG A 434 -8.67 37.01 27.50
C ARG A 434 -8.10 38.27 28.17
N GLU A 435 -6.99 38.79 27.68
CA GLU A 435 -6.39 40.04 28.16
C GLU A 435 -7.37 41.21 28.03
N TYR A 436 -8.03 41.35 26.87
CA TYR A 436 -9.04 42.39 26.65
C TYR A 436 -10.14 42.40 27.73
N TYR A 437 -10.71 41.22 28.01
CA TYR A 437 -11.76 41.10 29.04
C TYR A 437 -11.23 41.20 30.47
N ALA A 438 -9.96 40.87 30.71
CA ALA A 438 -9.32 41.12 32.00
C ALA A 438 -9.19 42.63 32.27
N HIS A 439 -8.78 43.39 31.26
CA HIS A 439 -8.72 44.86 31.32
C HIS A 439 -10.09 45.50 31.53
N GLU A 440 -11.14 44.98 30.89
CA GLU A 440 -12.53 45.44 31.15
C GLU A 440 -12.96 45.25 32.60
N ARG A 441 -12.42 44.22 33.27
CA ARG A 441 -12.67 43.93 34.69
C ARG A 441 -11.69 44.65 35.64
N GLY A 442 -10.78 45.45 35.09
CA GLY A 442 -9.83 46.28 35.84
C GLY A 442 -8.63 45.53 36.41
N ALA A 443 -8.29 44.37 35.85
CA ALA A 443 -7.03 43.67 36.12
C ALA A 443 -6.01 43.96 35.02
N ASP A 444 -4.72 44.02 35.36
CA ASP A 444 -3.65 44.30 34.39
C ASP A 444 -3.30 43.05 33.55
N SER A 445 -3.69 41.86 34.00
CA SER A 445 -3.53 40.58 33.28
C SER A 445 -4.61 39.57 33.65
N PHE A 446 -4.76 38.53 32.81
CA PHE A 446 -5.68 37.43 33.07
C PHE A 446 -5.32 36.63 34.34
N GLU A 447 -4.03 36.52 34.64
CA GLU A 447 -3.48 35.79 35.79
C GLU A 447 -3.72 36.52 37.12
N GLU A 448 -4.02 37.82 37.10
CA GLU A 448 -4.32 38.62 38.29
C GLU A 448 -5.79 38.56 38.71
N LEU A 449 -6.67 38.07 37.83
CA LEU A 449 -8.07 37.84 38.14
C LEU A 449 -8.23 36.74 39.20
N LYS A 450 -9.23 36.87 40.06
CA LYS A 450 -9.63 35.78 40.98
C LYS A 450 -10.15 34.59 40.19
N ASP A 451 -10.02 33.39 40.74
CA ASP A 451 -10.39 32.14 40.06
C ASP A 451 -11.78 32.16 39.42
N ASP A 452 -12.80 32.65 40.13
CA ASP A 452 -14.18 32.77 39.60
C ASP A 452 -14.28 33.77 38.44
N GLU A 453 -13.57 34.90 38.53
CA GLU A 453 -13.55 35.91 37.48
C GLU A 453 -12.77 35.40 36.27
N ARG A 454 -11.66 34.69 36.49
CA ARG A 454 -10.83 34.07 35.47
C ARG A 454 -11.60 33.03 34.68
N ALA A 455 -12.32 32.13 35.35
CA ALA A 455 -13.20 31.16 34.70
C ALA A 455 -14.26 31.86 33.83
N GLY A 456 -14.87 32.93 34.35
CA GLY A 456 -15.85 33.71 33.59
C GLY A 456 -15.25 34.52 32.43
N VAL A 457 -13.96 34.90 32.47
CA VAL A 457 -13.27 35.49 31.31
C VAL A 457 -12.91 34.41 30.29
N ALA A 458 -12.44 33.25 30.74
CA ALA A 458 -12.08 32.14 29.86
C ALA A 458 -13.28 31.67 29.03
N GLU A 459 -14.43 31.45 29.68
CA GLU A 459 -15.67 31.07 28.99
C GLU A 459 -16.17 32.18 28.04
N GLN A 460 -16.01 33.44 28.42
CA GLN A 460 -16.38 34.56 27.56
C GLN A 460 -15.47 34.65 26.32
N ALA A 461 -14.17 34.49 26.50
CA ALA A 461 -13.19 34.47 25.41
C ALA A 461 -13.42 33.30 24.45
N GLU A 462 -13.73 32.11 24.98
CA GLU A 462 -14.01 30.94 24.15
C GLU A 462 -15.23 31.15 23.23
N ARG A 463 -16.29 31.80 23.73
CA ARG A 463 -17.48 32.15 22.93
C ARG A 463 -17.22 33.16 21.81
N GLU A 464 -16.12 33.91 21.85
CA GLU A 464 -15.75 34.82 20.74
C GLU A 464 -15.31 34.04 19.49
N PHE A 465 -14.94 32.77 19.65
CA PHE A 465 -14.52 31.91 18.53
C PHE A 465 -15.66 31.09 17.92
N ASP A 466 -16.82 31.03 18.57
CA ASP A 466 -18.04 30.37 18.10
C ASP A 466 -18.73 31.25 17.04
N THR A 467 -18.22 31.18 15.81
CA THR A 467 -18.63 32.04 14.70
C THR A 467 -18.95 31.27 13.43
N ASP A 468 -20.10 31.55 12.84
CA ASP A 468 -20.49 31.05 11.52
C ASP A 468 -19.76 31.80 10.38
N ALA A 469 -19.52 31.10 9.27
CA ALA A 469 -19.04 31.71 8.04
C ALA A 469 -19.92 32.89 7.57
N PRO A 470 -19.32 33.97 7.04
CA PRO A 470 -20.07 35.15 6.61
C PRO A 470 -20.96 34.85 5.41
N GLU A 471 -22.23 35.28 5.48
CA GLU A 471 -23.18 35.19 4.35
C GLU A 471 -22.84 36.15 3.19
N GLY A 472 -21.96 37.14 3.44
CA GLY A 472 -21.61 38.20 2.50
C GLY A 472 -20.11 38.39 2.31
N PRO A 473 -19.68 39.46 1.61
CA PRO A 473 -18.28 39.68 1.28
C PRO A 473 -17.42 40.13 2.48
N PHE A 474 -18.04 40.43 3.62
CA PHE A 474 -17.36 40.99 4.79
C PHE A 474 -17.46 40.03 5.98
N ALA A 475 -16.33 39.80 6.65
CA ALA A 475 -16.31 39.20 7.98
C ALA A 475 -16.32 40.31 9.05
N ARG A 476 -16.88 40.03 10.22
CA ARG A 476 -16.94 40.98 11.33
C ARG A 476 -16.21 40.40 12.53
N TYR A 477 -15.28 41.18 13.06
CA TYR A 477 -14.64 40.90 14.33
C TYR A 477 -15.38 41.58 15.47
N SER A 478 -15.36 40.95 16.63
CA SER A 478 -15.69 41.63 17.87
C SER A 478 -14.63 42.68 18.23
N ALA A 479 -14.92 43.50 19.25
CA ALA A 479 -13.94 44.48 19.75
C ALA A 479 -12.68 43.79 20.31
N ALA A 480 -12.85 42.60 20.92
CA ALA A 480 -11.77 41.81 21.49
C ALA A 480 -10.91 41.18 20.38
N GLU A 481 -11.54 40.59 19.35
CA GLU A 481 -10.80 40.05 18.20
C GLU A 481 -10.05 41.15 17.42
N ALA A 482 -10.67 42.32 17.24
CA ALA A 482 -10.02 43.47 16.61
C ALA A 482 -8.82 43.98 17.41
N TYR A 483 -8.90 43.94 18.74
CA TYR A 483 -7.77 44.24 19.63
C TYR A 483 -6.66 43.19 19.46
N ALA A 484 -7.00 41.90 19.50
CA ALA A 484 -6.07 40.80 19.34
C ALA A 484 -5.33 40.84 18.00
N HIS A 485 -6.02 41.08 16.89
CA HIS A 485 -5.41 41.17 15.55
C HIS A 485 -4.33 42.25 15.49
N ARG A 486 -4.57 43.43 16.09
CA ARG A 486 -3.58 44.51 16.12
C ARG A 486 -2.35 44.14 16.96
N ARG A 487 -2.53 43.47 18.10
CA ARG A 487 -1.43 43.00 18.93
C ARG A 487 -0.59 41.92 18.22
N ILE A 488 -1.24 41.00 17.50
CA ILE A 488 -0.53 39.96 16.72
C ILE A 488 0.33 40.58 15.60
N ARG A 489 -0.13 41.65 14.94
CA ARG A 489 0.71 42.39 13.97
C ARG A 489 2.00 42.91 14.62
N GLU A 490 1.89 43.50 15.81
CA GLU A 490 3.04 44.02 16.56
C GLU A 490 4.02 42.88 16.91
N GLU A 491 3.54 41.75 17.42
CA GLU A 491 4.36 40.57 17.74
C GLU A 491 5.09 40.01 16.51
N TYR A 492 4.43 39.96 15.35
CA TYR A 492 5.03 39.44 14.13
C TYR A 492 6.08 40.40 13.56
N VAL A 493 5.90 41.72 13.71
CA VAL A 493 6.92 42.72 13.37
C VAL A 493 8.15 42.54 14.26
N GLU A 494 7.96 42.45 15.58
CA GLU A 494 9.06 42.19 16.52
C GLU A 494 9.79 40.89 16.15
N ARG A 495 9.04 39.80 15.96
CA ARG A 495 9.63 38.48 15.73
C ARG A 495 10.34 38.33 14.38
N TYR A 496 9.76 38.83 13.29
CA TYR A 496 10.23 38.53 11.92
C TYR A 496 10.93 39.68 11.21
N TYR A 497 10.71 40.93 11.63
CA TYR A 497 11.42 42.10 11.09
C TYR A 497 12.53 42.54 12.03
N GLU A 498 12.23 42.79 13.31
CA GLU A 498 13.25 43.14 14.32
C GLU A 498 14.13 41.94 14.68
N GLY A 499 13.62 40.72 14.47
CA GLY A 499 14.36 39.48 14.62
C GLY A 499 14.26 38.89 16.01
N ASP A 500 14.43 37.57 16.08
CA ASP A 500 14.41 36.79 17.31
C ASP A 500 15.51 35.72 17.26
N PRO A 501 16.73 36.06 17.72
CA PRO A 501 17.86 35.15 17.69
C PRO A 501 17.62 33.85 18.44
N ASP A 502 16.85 33.89 19.54
CA ASP A 502 16.53 32.70 20.34
C ASP A 502 15.62 31.73 19.55
N ARG A 503 14.75 32.25 18.67
CA ARG A 503 13.99 31.44 17.71
C ARG A 503 14.77 31.09 16.43
N GLY A 504 16.02 31.52 16.29
CA GLY A 504 16.82 31.36 15.08
C GLY A 504 16.25 32.17 13.90
N VAL A 505 15.69 33.36 14.20
CA VAL A 505 15.20 34.33 13.23
C VAL A 505 16.15 35.54 13.26
N PRO A 506 16.96 35.78 12.20
CA PRO A 506 17.84 36.94 12.15
C PRO A 506 17.06 38.26 12.03
N GLU A 507 17.71 39.38 12.36
CA GLU A 507 17.25 40.72 11.99
C GLU A 507 16.98 40.79 10.48
N GLU A 508 15.90 41.47 10.08
CA GLU A 508 15.48 41.60 8.68
C GLU A 508 15.24 40.25 7.98
N PHE A 509 14.87 39.19 8.71
CA PHE A 509 14.46 37.92 8.10
C PHE A 509 13.30 38.12 7.10
N VAL A 510 12.38 39.02 7.43
CA VAL A 510 11.46 39.67 6.50
C VAL A 510 11.97 41.09 6.23
N ASN A 511 11.92 41.55 4.98
CA ASN A 511 12.65 42.76 4.55
C ASN A 511 12.04 44.08 5.08
N SER A 512 10.81 44.07 5.61
CA SER A 512 10.17 45.27 6.16
C SER A 512 9.11 44.95 7.21
N ALA A 513 8.84 45.91 8.10
CA ALA A 513 7.75 45.83 9.06
C ALA A 513 6.38 45.65 8.36
N ASP A 514 6.12 46.39 7.27
CA ASP A 514 4.88 46.27 6.50
C ASP A 514 4.66 44.85 5.95
N GLU A 515 5.72 44.16 5.52
CA GLU A 515 5.62 42.76 5.09
C GLU A 515 5.32 41.82 6.27
N ALA A 516 5.95 42.04 7.42
CA ALA A 516 5.70 41.25 8.63
C ALA A 516 4.26 41.42 9.14
N GLU A 517 3.71 42.65 9.12
CA GLU A 517 2.30 42.90 9.44
C GLU A 517 1.36 42.13 8.50
N ARG A 518 1.69 42.06 7.21
CA ARG A 518 0.86 41.31 6.25
C ARG A 518 0.99 39.80 6.42
N ILE A 519 2.15 39.30 6.82
CA ILE A 519 2.29 37.89 7.21
C ILE A 519 1.40 37.59 8.42
N ALA A 520 1.33 38.53 9.38
CA ALA A 520 0.40 38.43 10.51
C ALA A 520 -1.07 38.43 10.03
N ASP A 521 -1.44 39.28 9.08
CA ASP A 521 -2.77 39.30 8.45
C ASP A 521 -3.14 37.95 7.82
N PHE A 522 -2.19 37.35 7.09
CA PHE A 522 -2.37 36.03 6.51
C PHE A 522 -2.51 34.94 7.57
N ALA A 523 -1.66 34.96 8.61
CA ALA A 523 -1.73 34.02 9.73
C ALA A 523 -3.07 34.14 10.48
N CYS A 524 -3.50 35.35 10.81
CA CYS A 524 -4.81 35.65 11.40
C CYS A 524 -5.98 35.17 10.54
N TRP A 525 -5.89 35.27 9.21
CA TRP A 525 -6.92 34.71 8.31
C TRP A 525 -6.95 33.17 8.37
N THR A 526 -5.78 32.51 8.45
CA THR A 526 -5.75 31.05 8.63
C THR A 526 -6.27 30.62 10.00
N ALA A 527 -6.00 31.39 11.06
CA ALA A 527 -6.55 31.17 12.38
C ALA A 527 -8.08 31.38 12.39
N TRP A 528 -8.57 32.42 11.70
CA TRP A 528 -10.00 32.70 11.54
C TRP A 528 -10.73 31.51 10.92
N MET A 529 -10.26 30.99 9.78
CA MET A 529 -10.91 29.83 9.17
C MET A 529 -10.77 28.56 10.02
N ALA A 530 -9.77 28.47 10.90
CA ALA A 530 -9.56 27.32 11.77
C ALA A 530 -10.58 27.20 12.91
N HIS A 531 -11.26 28.30 13.28
CA HIS A 531 -12.32 28.32 14.31
C HIS A 531 -13.70 28.75 13.76
N THR A 532 -13.78 29.15 12.48
CA THR A 532 -15.05 29.58 11.87
C THR A 532 -15.76 28.40 11.21
N ASP A 533 -17.01 28.16 11.60
CA ASP A 533 -17.84 27.07 11.10
C ASP A 533 -18.14 27.21 9.62
N ARG A 534 -18.07 26.08 8.89
CA ARG A 534 -18.44 26.08 7.47
C ARG A 534 -19.95 26.36 7.33
N PRO A 535 -20.39 26.92 6.20
CA PRO A 535 -21.82 27.12 5.96
C PRO A 535 -22.61 25.82 6.06
N GLY A 536 -23.48 25.73 7.08
CA GLY A 536 -24.36 24.58 7.32
C GLY A 536 -23.70 23.38 8.00
N SER A 537 -22.54 23.56 8.63
CA SER A 537 -21.91 22.57 9.52
C SER A 537 -21.86 23.06 10.97
N ASP A 538 -21.39 22.19 11.85
CA ASP A 538 -21.16 22.38 13.28
C ASP A 538 -19.66 22.29 13.65
N HIS A 539 -18.81 22.58 12.65
CA HIS A 539 -17.36 22.48 12.73
C HIS A 539 -16.70 23.42 11.72
N SER A 540 -15.45 23.77 11.99
CA SER A 540 -14.70 24.78 11.27
C SER A 540 -14.26 24.37 9.86
N TYR A 541 -13.75 25.32 9.06
CA TYR A 541 -13.20 25.00 7.75
C TYR A 541 -12.09 23.94 7.78
N THR A 542 -11.37 23.81 8.89
CA THR A 542 -10.26 22.87 9.05
C THR A 542 -10.66 21.62 9.82
N ASN A 543 -11.98 21.33 9.96
CA ASN A 543 -12.50 20.24 10.77
C ASN A 543 -12.04 20.35 12.24
N ASP A 544 -12.13 21.57 12.78
CA ASP A 544 -11.75 21.99 14.13
C ASP A 544 -10.26 21.84 14.45
N TRP A 545 -9.39 21.71 13.45
CA TRP A 545 -7.93 21.72 13.65
C TRP A 545 -7.38 23.16 13.61
N PRO A 546 -6.38 23.55 14.42
CA PRO A 546 -5.64 22.75 15.40
C PRO A 546 -6.30 22.76 16.78
N TYR A 547 -5.89 21.81 17.64
CA TYR A 547 -6.26 21.85 19.06
C TYR A 547 -5.53 22.99 19.79
N VAL A 548 -6.26 24.04 20.15
CA VAL A 548 -5.77 25.15 20.98
C VAL A 548 -6.74 25.34 22.16
N PRO A 549 -6.29 25.18 23.42
CA PRO A 549 -7.16 25.32 24.57
C PRO A 549 -7.83 26.70 24.65
N GLY A 550 -9.16 26.70 24.82
CA GLY A 550 -9.96 27.91 24.97
C GLY A 550 -10.40 28.57 23.66
N THR A 551 -10.34 27.85 22.53
CA THR A 551 -10.84 28.32 21.22
C THR A 551 -12.00 27.47 20.68
N GLY A 552 -12.51 26.50 21.45
CA GLY A 552 -13.59 25.59 21.02
C GLY A 552 -13.14 24.41 20.12
N ASN A 553 -11.94 24.47 19.54
CA ASN A 553 -11.41 23.45 18.64
C ASN A 553 -11.22 22.08 19.35
N GLN A 554 -11.90 21.05 18.85
CA GLN A 554 -11.85 19.68 19.37
C GLN A 554 -12.01 18.66 18.24
N PRO A 555 -11.58 17.40 18.38
CA PRO A 555 -11.85 16.37 17.37
C PRO A 555 -13.36 16.19 17.14
N THR A 556 -13.81 16.47 15.91
CA THR A 556 -15.22 16.30 15.51
C THR A 556 -15.69 14.84 15.59
N GLY A 557 -17.01 14.63 15.61
CA GLY A 557 -17.59 13.29 15.61
C GLY A 557 -17.15 12.42 14.43
N GLN A 558 -16.94 13.02 13.25
CA GLN A 558 -16.44 12.30 12.07
C GLN A 558 -15.01 11.78 12.26
N VAL A 559 -14.13 12.54 12.94
CA VAL A 559 -12.74 12.14 13.19
C VAL A 559 -12.70 10.85 14.01
N LEU A 560 -13.55 10.74 15.03
CA LEU A 560 -13.66 9.54 15.86
C LEU A 560 -14.25 8.34 15.11
N VAL A 561 -15.33 8.57 14.36
CA VAL A 561 -16.00 7.51 13.58
C VAL A 561 -15.06 6.95 12.52
N TRP A 562 -14.40 7.80 11.73
CA TRP A 562 -13.52 7.36 10.65
C TRP A 562 -12.22 6.74 11.17
N SER A 563 -11.71 7.20 12.32
CA SER A 563 -10.64 6.47 13.01
C SER A 563 -11.05 5.05 13.37
N THR A 564 -12.28 4.83 13.84
CA THR A 564 -12.78 3.48 14.15
C THR A 564 -12.97 2.64 12.88
N ILE A 565 -13.54 3.23 11.82
CA ILE A 565 -13.74 2.56 10.52
C ILE A 565 -12.40 2.16 9.91
N SER A 566 -11.36 2.99 10.01
CA SER A 566 -10.02 2.67 9.50
C SER A 566 -9.47 1.36 10.07
N LEU A 567 -9.65 1.11 11.37
CA LEU A 567 -9.19 -0.14 11.99
C LEU A 567 -9.96 -1.35 11.46
N VAL A 568 -11.26 -1.20 11.20
CA VAL A 568 -12.09 -2.26 10.59
C VAL A 568 -11.65 -2.50 9.15
N LEU A 569 -11.45 -1.43 8.37
CA LEU A 569 -10.97 -1.50 6.98
C LEU A 569 -9.59 -2.14 6.88
N LEU A 570 -8.69 -1.85 7.84
CA LEU A 570 -7.37 -2.47 7.89
C LEU A 570 -7.47 -3.98 8.08
N ILE A 571 -8.26 -4.44 9.05
CA ILE A 571 -8.44 -5.87 9.33
C ILE A 571 -9.13 -6.57 8.15
N ALA A 572 -10.22 -5.99 7.64
CA ALA A 572 -10.98 -6.54 6.53
C ALA A 572 -10.17 -6.53 5.23
N GLY A 573 -9.47 -5.43 4.93
CA GLY A 573 -8.61 -5.25 3.77
C GLY A 573 -7.40 -6.18 3.81
N GLY A 574 -6.76 -6.33 4.97
CA GLY A 574 -5.68 -7.31 5.16
C GLY A 574 -6.16 -8.75 4.96
N GLY A 575 -7.33 -9.11 5.51
CA GLY A 575 -7.93 -10.43 5.29
C GLY A 575 -8.31 -10.68 3.83
N ALA A 576 -8.94 -9.71 3.17
CA ALA A 576 -9.30 -9.78 1.76
C ALA A 576 -8.07 -9.86 0.85
N GLY A 577 -7.03 -9.08 1.16
CA GLY A 577 -5.75 -9.13 0.45
C GLY A 577 -5.09 -10.50 0.59
N ALA A 578 -5.04 -11.07 1.81
CA ALA A 578 -4.43 -12.38 2.03
C ALA A 578 -5.20 -13.48 1.29
N TRP A 579 -6.53 -13.42 1.31
CA TRP A 579 -7.38 -14.30 0.50
C TRP A 579 -7.09 -14.14 -1.00
N ALA A 580 -7.03 -12.91 -1.51
CA ALA A 580 -6.73 -12.63 -2.92
C ALA A 580 -5.35 -13.16 -3.31
N TYR A 581 -4.33 -12.95 -2.47
CA TYR A 581 -2.97 -13.41 -2.70
C TYR A 581 -2.91 -14.93 -2.90
N HIS A 582 -3.60 -15.70 -2.05
CA HIS A 582 -3.69 -17.15 -2.20
C HIS A 582 -4.57 -17.59 -3.38
N ALA A 583 -5.67 -16.88 -3.65
CA ALA A 583 -6.59 -17.25 -4.72
C ALA A 583 -6.02 -17.01 -6.14
N PHE A 584 -5.10 -16.05 -6.30
CA PHE A 584 -4.50 -15.71 -7.59
C PHE A 584 -3.22 -16.49 -7.92
N GLU A 585 -2.75 -17.38 -7.03
CA GLU A 585 -1.58 -18.25 -7.25
C GLU A 585 -0.36 -17.46 -7.79
N PHE A 586 0.00 -16.36 -7.12
CA PHE A 586 1.17 -15.58 -7.54
C PHE A 586 2.44 -16.42 -7.45
N ALA A 587 3.23 -16.45 -8.53
CA ALA A 587 4.48 -17.22 -8.56
C ALA A 587 5.48 -16.63 -7.56
N GLU A 588 6.03 -17.49 -6.70
CA GLU A 588 7.14 -17.12 -5.83
C GLU A 588 8.47 -17.21 -6.61
N PRO A 589 9.47 -16.37 -6.30
CA PRO A 589 10.79 -16.46 -6.93
C PRO A 589 11.36 -17.88 -6.80
N ALA A 590 12.03 -18.36 -7.87
CA ALA A 590 12.61 -19.70 -7.86
C ALA A 590 13.60 -19.86 -6.69
N THR A 591 13.41 -20.90 -5.87
CA THR A 591 14.31 -21.23 -4.75
C THR A 591 15.45 -22.17 -5.18
N GLU A 592 15.48 -22.55 -6.45
CA GLU A 592 16.51 -23.38 -7.07
C GLU A 592 17.71 -22.53 -7.54
N VAL A 593 18.90 -23.13 -7.56
CA VAL A 593 20.11 -22.46 -8.07
C VAL A 593 19.99 -22.30 -9.58
N VAL A 594 20.00 -21.06 -10.07
CA VAL A 594 19.93 -20.74 -11.50
C VAL A 594 21.33 -20.34 -11.96
N ASP A 595 21.74 -20.75 -13.15
CA ASP A 595 23.03 -20.35 -13.72
C ASP A 595 22.91 -18.94 -14.30
N ILE A 596 23.38 -17.95 -13.54
CA ILE A 596 23.22 -16.54 -13.88
C ILE A 596 24.43 -16.08 -14.68
N PRO A 597 24.24 -15.46 -15.86
CA PRO A 597 25.33 -14.98 -16.69
C PRO A 597 26.29 -14.07 -15.92
N SER A 598 27.60 -14.30 -16.07
CA SER A 598 28.63 -13.41 -15.51
C SER A 598 28.40 -11.98 -16.04
N PRO A 599 28.51 -10.93 -15.21
CA PRO A 599 28.37 -9.57 -15.69
C PRO A 599 29.34 -9.17 -16.80
N ASP A 600 30.51 -9.81 -16.88
CA ASP A 600 31.48 -9.58 -17.97
C ASP A 600 31.01 -10.18 -19.32
N SER A 601 29.96 -11.02 -19.32
CA SER A 601 29.35 -11.56 -20.53
C SER A 601 28.32 -10.63 -21.16
N VAL A 602 27.90 -9.56 -20.45
CA VAL A 602 26.92 -8.59 -20.92
C VAL A 602 27.60 -7.50 -21.76
N SER A 603 27.16 -7.31 -22.99
CA SER A 603 27.64 -6.21 -23.85
C SER A 603 27.09 -4.87 -23.34
N ILE A 604 27.95 -3.86 -23.19
CA ILE A 604 27.54 -2.53 -22.70
C ILE A 604 27.46 -1.55 -23.87
N THR A 605 26.29 -0.93 -24.05
CA THR A 605 26.08 0.11 -25.07
C THR A 605 26.65 1.47 -24.64
N PRO A 606 26.96 2.38 -25.59
CA PRO A 606 27.37 3.75 -25.27
C PRO A 606 26.38 4.51 -24.37
N THR A 607 25.08 4.22 -24.47
CA THR A 607 24.03 4.84 -23.64
C THR A 607 24.03 4.30 -22.24
N GLN A 608 24.19 2.98 -22.06
CA GLN A 608 24.35 2.39 -20.73
C GLN A 608 25.56 2.96 -20.00
N TYR A 609 26.68 3.13 -20.71
CA TYR A 609 27.86 3.78 -20.16
C TYR A 609 27.62 5.26 -19.81
N ALA A 610 26.84 5.99 -20.62
CA ALA A 610 26.44 7.36 -20.31
C ALA A 610 25.51 7.42 -19.08
N ALA A 611 24.57 6.49 -18.94
CA ALA A 611 23.68 6.37 -17.79
C ALA A 611 24.46 6.07 -16.50
N ALA A 612 25.55 5.29 -16.56
CA ALA A 612 26.39 4.99 -15.40
C ALA A 612 27.03 6.25 -14.75
N TRP A 613 27.20 7.35 -15.49
CA TRP A 613 27.67 8.63 -14.93
C TRP A 613 26.67 9.31 -14.00
N TYR A 614 25.39 8.97 -14.07
CA TYR A 614 24.38 9.49 -13.16
C TYR A 614 24.62 9.00 -11.73
N VAL A 615 25.17 7.79 -11.55
CA VAL A 615 25.36 7.16 -10.24
C VAL A 615 26.29 7.96 -9.30
N PRO A 616 27.53 8.32 -9.69
CA PRO A 616 28.38 9.16 -8.84
C PRO A 616 27.86 10.59 -8.68
N VAL A 617 27.13 11.13 -9.66
CA VAL A 617 26.48 12.45 -9.52
C VAL A 617 25.40 12.38 -8.43
N ALA A 618 24.54 11.36 -8.47
CA ALA A 618 23.55 11.13 -7.43
C ALA A 618 24.20 10.89 -6.06
N GLY A 619 25.30 10.12 -5.99
CA GLY A 619 26.08 9.96 -4.77
C GLY A 619 26.57 11.30 -4.20
N ALA A 620 27.10 12.19 -5.05
CA ALA A 620 27.53 13.52 -4.61
C ALA A 620 26.36 14.38 -4.09
N LEU A 621 25.20 14.32 -4.74
CA LEU A 621 23.97 14.98 -4.25
C LEU A 621 23.50 14.39 -2.92
N PHE A 622 23.59 13.07 -2.73
CA PHE A 622 23.25 12.40 -1.47
C PHE A 622 24.21 12.79 -0.32
N VAL A 623 25.50 12.93 -0.60
CA VAL A 623 26.47 13.47 0.38
C VAL A 623 26.13 14.92 0.74
N ALA A 624 25.84 15.77 -0.25
CA ALA A 624 25.42 17.14 0.02
C ALA A 624 24.14 17.18 0.88
N GLN A 625 23.16 16.33 0.57
CA GLN A 625 21.90 16.23 1.28
C GLN A 625 22.08 15.84 2.75
N THR A 626 22.88 14.82 3.02
CA THR A 626 23.15 14.34 4.39
C THR A 626 23.95 15.35 5.21
N LEU A 627 24.90 16.06 4.59
CA LEU A 627 25.64 17.14 5.26
C LEU A 627 24.74 18.33 5.61
N VAL A 628 23.86 18.74 4.70
CA VAL A 628 22.87 19.79 4.99
C VAL A 628 21.87 19.31 6.04
N GLY A 629 21.46 18.04 6.00
CA GLY A 629 20.60 17.45 7.04
C GLY A 629 21.23 17.47 8.43
N ALA A 630 22.53 17.18 8.53
CA ALA A 630 23.28 17.29 9.78
C ALA A 630 23.38 18.73 10.28
N LEU A 631 23.53 19.71 9.37
CA LEU A 631 23.47 21.13 9.72
C LEU A 631 22.10 21.52 10.28
N LEU A 632 21.01 21.07 9.66
CA LEU A 632 19.65 21.34 10.15
C LEU A 632 19.39 20.72 11.52
N ALA A 633 19.84 19.49 11.73
CA ALA A 633 19.77 18.85 13.04
C ALA A 633 20.57 19.62 14.10
N HIS A 634 21.74 20.16 13.73
CA HIS A 634 22.55 20.99 14.61
C HIS A 634 21.87 22.29 15.02
N TYR A 635 21.12 22.94 14.11
CA TYR A 635 20.42 24.18 14.43
C TYR A 635 19.39 24.02 15.56
N TYR A 636 18.82 22.84 15.78
CA TYR A 636 17.93 22.61 16.93
C TYR A 636 18.65 22.62 18.28
N VAL A 637 19.98 22.49 18.27
CA VAL A 637 20.84 22.54 19.45
C VAL A 637 21.50 23.91 19.59
N GLU A 638 22.04 24.44 18.51
CA GLU A 638 22.63 25.79 18.45
C GLU A 638 21.92 26.59 17.35
N ARG A 639 20.87 27.33 17.72
CA ARG A 639 20.02 28.06 16.77
C ARG A 639 20.72 29.20 16.04
N THR A 640 21.76 29.77 16.64
CA THR A 640 22.51 30.93 16.12
C THR A 640 23.93 30.58 15.66
N GLY A 641 24.34 29.29 15.72
CA GLY A 641 25.73 28.92 15.58
C GLY A 641 25.98 27.53 14.98
N PHE A 642 27.27 27.19 14.86
CA PHE A 642 27.72 25.87 14.42
C PHE A 642 29.03 25.49 15.12
N TYR A 643 28.94 24.81 16.27
CA TYR A 643 30.05 24.37 17.12
C TYR A 643 31.01 25.51 17.52
N GLY A 644 30.54 26.76 17.55
CA GLY A 644 31.39 27.96 17.73
C GLY A 644 32.41 28.19 16.60
N ILE A 645 32.33 27.44 15.49
CA ILE A 645 33.24 27.56 14.34
C ILE A 645 32.97 28.87 13.58
N GLY A 646 31.70 29.25 13.45
CA GLY A 646 31.31 30.54 12.87
C GLY A 646 31.95 31.71 13.60
N ASP A 647 31.80 31.74 14.92
CA ASP A 647 32.43 32.76 15.79
C ASP A 647 33.95 32.77 15.67
N ALA A 648 34.58 31.59 15.64
CA ALA A 648 36.04 31.45 15.52
C ALA A 648 36.58 31.95 14.16
N LEU A 649 35.78 31.84 13.10
CA LEU A 649 36.13 32.28 11.76
C LEU A 649 35.62 33.70 11.43
N GLY A 650 34.83 34.31 12.33
CA GLY A 650 34.15 35.59 12.08
C GLY A 650 33.12 35.50 10.96
N ILE A 651 32.52 34.32 10.75
CA ILE A 651 31.47 34.07 9.76
C ILE A 651 30.19 33.79 10.53
N ASP A 652 29.18 34.64 10.34
CA ASP A 652 27.84 34.31 10.76
C ASP A 652 27.25 33.26 9.79
N ILE A 653 27.21 32.01 10.26
CA ILE A 653 26.77 30.88 9.45
C ILE A 653 25.26 30.97 9.18
N VAL A 654 24.50 31.60 10.08
CA VAL A 654 23.04 31.73 9.95
C VAL A 654 22.69 32.73 8.85
N SER A 655 23.41 33.83 8.70
CA SER A 655 23.19 34.75 7.56
C SER A 655 23.64 34.16 6.22
N VAL A 656 24.68 33.32 6.19
CA VAL A 656 25.16 32.69 4.95
C VAL A 656 24.27 31.55 4.49
N LEU A 657 23.88 30.66 5.41
CA LEU A 657 23.03 29.51 5.12
C LEU A 657 21.95 29.35 6.21
N PRO A 658 20.88 30.16 6.12
CA PRO A 658 19.77 30.09 7.07
C PRO A 658 19.11 28.71 7.10
N PHE A 659 18.45 28.39 8.22
CA PHE A 659 17.71 27.13 8.38
C PHE A 659 16.74 26.88 7.21
N SER A 660 15.98 27.90 6.79
CA SER A 660 14.99 27.79 5.71
C SER A 660 15.62 27.38 4.37
N VAL A 661 16.78 27.94 4.03
CA VAL A 661 17.52 27.59 2.80
C VAL A 661 18.11 26.19 2.92
N GLY A 662 18.73 25.86 4.06
CA GLY A 662 19.26 24.53 4.31
C GLY A 662 18.17 23.47 4.18
N ARG A 663 16.97 23.73 4.73
CA ARG A 663 15.84 22.80 4.65
C ARG A 663 15.34 22.64 3.22
N ALA A 664 15.16 23.75 2.49
CA ALA A 664 14.80 23.71 1.08
C ALA A 664 15.79 22.85 0.28
N TRP A 665 17.10 23.04 0.49
CA TRP A 665 18.12 22.23 -0.19
C TRP A 665 18.07 20.77 0.23
N HIS A 666 17.93 20.47 1.52
CA HIS A 666 17.88 19.10 2.03
C HIS A 666 16.74 18.29 1.41
N ILE A 667 15.53 18.86 1.38
CA ILE A 667 14.33 18.20 0.85
C ILE A 667 14.43 18.04 -0.67
N ASN A 668 14.77 19.11 -1.40
CA ASN A 668 14.92 19.03 -2.85
C ASN A 668 16.04 18.07 -3.26
N LEU A 669 17.16 18.05 -2.54
CA LEU A 669 18.24 17.09 -2.83
C LEU A 669 17.75 15.65 -2.62
N ALA A 670 16.97 15.37 -1.57
CA ALA A 670 16.43 14.04 -1.31
C ALA A 670 15.62 13.52 -2.49
N ILE A 671 14.78 14.37 -3.08
CA ILE A 671 14.04 14.11 -4.33
C ILE A 671 15.00 13.90 -5.50
N LEU A 672 15.95 14.80 -5.71
CA LEU A 672 16.78 14.86 -6.91
C LEU A 672 17.75 13.69 -7.05
N TRP A 673 18.43 13.27 -5.97
CA TRP A 673 19.41 12.19 -6.08
C TRP A 673 18.75 10.82 -6.28
N ILE A 674 17.61 10.59 -5.62
CA ILE A 674 16.78 9.40 -5.80
C ILE A 674 16.31 9.35 -7.26
N THR A 675 15.72 10.44 -7.74
CA THR A 675 15.29 10.61 -9.14
C THR A 675 16.44 10.40 -10.12
N ALA A 676 17.63 10.92 -9.86
CA ALA A 676 18.78 10.75 -10.75
C ALA A 676 19.17 9.26 -10.93
N LEU A 677 19.09 8.44 -9.88
CA LEU A 677 19.34 6.99 -9.98
C LEU A 677 18.22 6.26 -10.72
N TRP A 678 16.97 6.69 -10.56
CA TRP A 678 15.85 6.17 -11.34
C TRP A 678 15.98 6.48 -12.83
N LEU A 679 16.33 7.72 -13.15
CA LEU A 679 16.60 8.16 -14.52
C LEU A 679 17.76 7.37 -15.12
N ALA A 680 18.79 7.07 -14.33
CA ALA A 680 19.89 6.19 -14.74
C ALA A 680 19.38 4.79 -15.10
N GLY A 681 18.57 4.17 -14.23
CA GLY A 681 17.98 2.85 -14.46
C GLY A 681 17.15 2.78 -15.74
N GLY A 682 16.22 3.70 -15.95
CA GLY A 682 15.38 3.69 -17.15
C GLY A 682 16.15 3.90 -18.47
N LEU A 683 17.29 4.61 -18.42
CA LEU A 683 18.19 4.73 -19.57
C LEU A 683 19.09 3.50 -19.76
N PHE A 684 19.36 2.77 -18.68
CA PHE A 684 20.29 1.64 -18.64
C PHE A 684 19.62 0.30 -19.01
N LEU A 685 18.47 0.00 -18.40
CA LEU A 685 17.81 -1.30 -18.48
C LEU A 685 17.41 -1.72 -19.90
N PRO A 686 16.89 -0.85 -20.79
CA PRO A 686 16.54 -1.27 -22.15
C PRO A 686 17.74 -1.84 -22.93
N GLY A 687 18.96 -1.38 -22.64
CA GLY A 687 20.18 -1.88 -23.29
C GLY A 687 20.53 -3.31 -22.93
N LEU A 688 19.95 -3.89 -21.87
CA LEU A 688 20.15 -5.30 -21.52
C LEU A 688 19.45 -6.25 -22.50
N PHE A 689 18.49 -5.74 -23.27
CA PHE A 689 17.69 -6.51 -24.22
C PHE A 689 18.05 -6.20 -25.68
N THR A 690 19.04 -5.33 -25.94
CA THR A 690 19.43 -4.93 -27.30
C THR A 690 20.92 -4.59 -27.40
N ASP A 691 21.58 -5.09 -28.44
CA ASP A 691 23.02 -4.86 -28.68
C ASP A 691 23.34 -3.48 -29.31
N SER A 692 22.33 -2.63 -29.56
CA SER A 692 22.55 -1.38 -30.29
C SER A 692 21.72 -0.20 -29.81
N ASP A 693 22.36 0.97 -29.73
CA ASP A 693 21.69 2.21 -29.39
C ASP A 693 21.08 2.89 -30.61
N PRO A 694 19.92 3.55 -30.47
CA PRO A 694 19.40 4.41 -31.52
C PRO A 694 20.30 5.67 -31.72
N PRO A 695 20.32 6.31 -32.91
CA PRO A 695 21.30 7.37 -33.23
C PRO A 695 21.26 8.56 -32.25
N LEU A 696 22.41 9.07 -31.79
CA LEU A 696 22.52 10.18 -30.82
C LEU A 696 22.03 9.89 -29.38
N GLN A 697 21.72 8.63 -29.03
CA GLN A 697 21.15 8.30 -27.70
C GLN A 697 22.09 8.70 -26.55
N SER A 698 23.35 8.27 -26.62
CA SER A 698 24.36 8.52 -25.58
C SER A 698 24.68 10.01 -25.42
N ALA A 699 24.73 10.76 -26.53
CA ALA A 699 24.92 12.21 -26.52
C ALA A 699 23.73 12.93 -25.88
N ALA A 700 22.51 12.50 -26.19
CA ALA A 700 21.30 13.08 -25.59
C ALA A 700 21.17 12.73 -24.10
N ALA A 701 21.50 11.50 -23.69
CA ALA A 701 21.56 11.10 -22.29
C ALA A 701 22.60 11.94 -21.50
N THR A 702 23.79 12.14 -22.07
CA THR A 702 24.82 13.01 -21.45
C THR A 702 24.37 14.47 -21.37
N GLY A 703 23.72 14.97 -22.43
CA GLY A 703 23.15 16.33 -22.47
C GLY A 703 22.04 16.52 -21.43
N LEU A 704 21.17 15.52 -21.25
CA LEU A 704 20.14 15.52 -20.22
C LEU A 704 20.75 15.64 -18.81
N LEU A 705 21.79 14.85 -18.49
CA LEU A 705 22.49 14.97 -17.21
C LEU A 705 23.02 16.38 -16.98
N ALA A 706 23.65 16.98 -17.99
CA ALA A 706 24.18 18.34 -17.89
C ALA A 706 23.07 19.38 -17.65
N VAL A 707 21.92 19.23 -18.33
CA VAL A 707 20.75 20.10 -18.12
C VAL A 707 20.20 19.95 -16.71
N LEU A 708 20.06 18.73 -16.19
CA LEU A 708 19.54 18.48 -14.84
C LEU A 708 20.48 19.06 -13.77
N VAL A 709 21.80 18.90 -13.91
CA VAL A 709 22.78 19.48 -13.00
C VAL A 709 22.74 21.01 -13.05
N ALA A 710 22.75 21.61 -14.24
CA ALA A 710 22.68 23.06 -14.39
C ALA A 710 21.37 23.64 -13.81
N THR A 711 20.25 22.94 -14.03
CA THR A 711 18.94 23.31 -13.48
C THR A 711 18.94 23.23 -11.96
N THR A 712 19.51 22.18 -11.38
CA THR A 712 19.61 22.00 -9.91
C THR A 712 20.43 23.11 -9.27
N VAL A 713 21.62 23.40 -9.82
CA VAL A 713 22.50 24.47 -9.30
C VAL A 713 21.82 25.83 -9.41
N GLY A 714 21.18 26.10 -10.55
CA GLY A 714 20.45 27.35 -10.77
C GLY A 714 19.26 27.51 -9.81
N ALA A 715 18.51 26.44 -9.57
CA ALA A 715 17.39 26.41 -8.65
C ALA A 715 17.81 26.74 -7.21
N PHE A 716 18.88 26.11 -6.72
CA PHE A 716 19.38 26.33 -5.36
C PHE A 716 20.03 27.71 -5.19
N ALA A 717 20.75 28.18 -6.21
CA ALA A 717 21.22 29.56 -6.24
C ALA A 717 20.04 30.55 -6.22
N GLY A 718 18.94 30.25 -6.93
CA GLY A 718 17.72 31.05 -6.91
C GLY A 718 17.10 31.16 -5.52
N VAL A 719 16.90 30.02 -4.85
CA VAL A 719 16.38 29.97 -3.47
C VAL A 719 17.28 30.77 -2.51
N TRP A 720 18.60 30.58 -2.61
CA TRP A 720 19.55 31.30 -1.77
C TRP A 720 19.53 32.81 -2.05
N LEU A 721 19.55 33.25 -3.31
CA LEU A 721 19.43 34.66 -3.67
C LEU A 721 18.12 35.29 -3.17
N SER A 722 17.02 34.52 -3.14
CA SER A 722 15.75 34.96 -2.55
C SER A 722 15.89 35.26 -1.07
N SER A 723 16.54 34.36 -0.31
CA SER A 723 16.80 34.57 1.12
C SER A 723 17.74 35.72 1.45
N GLN A 724 18.56 36.15 0.47
CA GLN A 724 19.51 37.25 0.63
C GLN A 724 18.91 38.60 0.18
N GLY A 725 17.60 38.67 -0.04
CA GLY A 725 16.93 39.90 -0.48
C GLY A 725 17.30 40.37 -1.89
N ALA A 726 17.79 39.47 -2.77
CA ALA A 726 18.24 39.85 -4.11
C ALA A 726 17.09 40.20 -5.09
N PHE A 727 15.86 39.82 -4.75
CA PHE A 727 14.66 40.15 -5.51
C PHE A 727 13.85 41.22 -4.77
N ALA A 728 13.15 42.07 -5.52
CA ALA A 728 12.27 43.07 -4.93
C ALA A 728 11.10 42.42 -4.19
N SER A 729 10.47 43.19 -3.30
CA SER A 729 9.31 42.78 -2.53
C SER A 729 8.21 42.17 -3.42
N PRO A 730 7.43 41.20 -2.92
CA PRO A 730 6.33 40.60 -3.67
C PRO A 730 5.27 41.58 -4.18
N ASP A 731 5.22 42.80 -3.62
CA ASP A 731 4.34 43.88 -4.08
C ASP A 731 4.84 44.53 -5.37
N GLU A 732 6.15 44.54 -5.58
CA GLU A 732 6.82 45.28 -6.65
C GLU A 732 7.16 44.39 -7.84
N SER A 733 7.41 43.10 -7.59
CA SER A 733 7.89 42.17 -8.60
C SER A 733 7.47 40.73 -8.34
N GLU A 734 7.26 39.99 -9.44
CA GLU A 734 7.05 38.54 -9.43
C GLU A 734 8.37 37.76 -9.73
N LEU A 735 9.52 38.45 -9.75
CA LEU A 735 10.81 37.82 -10.05
C LEU A 735 11.23 36.78 -9.00
N TRP A 736 10.88 37.00 -7.73
CA TRP A 736 11.10 36.04 -6.65
C TRP A 736 10.44 34.69 -6.96
N TRP A 737 9.20 34.71 -7.48
CA TRP A 737 8.45 33.51 -7.85
C TRP A 737 9.03 32.82 -9.09
N TRP A 738 9.50 33.57 -10.08
CA TRP A 738 10.04 33.00 -11.32
C TRP A 738 11.44 32.41 -11.18
N LEU A 739 12.34 33.12 -10.49
CA LEU A 739 13.77 32.82 -10.44
C LEU A 739 14.26 32.40 -9.04
N GLY A 740 13.59 32.91 -8.00
CA GLY A 740 13.97 32.75 -6.60
C GLY A 740 13.34 31.52 -5.96
N SER A 741 12.55 31.72 -4.90
CA SER A 741 11.85 30.67 -4.19
C SER A 741 10.33 30.81 -4.31
N GLU A 742 9.61 29.71 -4.51
CA GLU A 742 8.15 29.66 -4.42
C GLU A 742 7.65 29.38 -2.99
N GLY A 743 8.57 29.07 -2.06
CA GLY A 743 8.25 28.99 -0.63
C GLY A 743 7.33 27.85 -0.20
N LEU A 744 7.07 26.88 -1.07
CA LEU A 744 6.28 25.70 -0.75
C LEU A 744 7.19 24.51 -0.54
N GLU A 745 7.06 23.84 0.59
CA GLU A 745 7.79 22.61 0.89
C GLU A 745 7.69 21.59 -0.26
N TYR A 746 8.81 20.96 -0.61
CA TYR A 746 9.05 20.07 -1.75
C TYR A 746 9.03 20.73 -3.14
N LEU A 747 8.48 21.94 -3.28
CA LEU A 747 8.35 22.69 -4.54
C LEU A 747 8.89 24.12 -4.43
N GLU A 748 9.96 24.29 -3.66
CA GLU A 748 10.52 25.57 -3.20
C GLU A 748 11.17 26.36 -4.33
N VAL A 749 11.57 25.70 -5.41
CA VAL A 749 12.36 26.32 -6.46
C VAL A 749 11.49 27.17 -7.39
N GLY A 750 12.04 28.30 -7.84
CA GLY A 750 11.34 29.22 -8.74
C GLY A 750 10.80 28.56 -10.00
N ARG A 751 9.72 29.15 -10.54
CA ARG A 751 8.90 28.59 -11.61
C ARG A 751 9.70 28.18 -12.85
N ILE A 752 10.72 28.94 -13.25
CA ILE A 752 11.54 28.62 -14.43
C ILE A 752 12.28 27.30 -14.26
N TRP A 753 12.77 27.03 -13.05
CA TRP A 753 13.54 25.83 -12.73
C TRP A 753 12.63 24.60 -12.75
N LYS A 754 11.41 24.72 -12.24
CA LYS A 754 10.39 23.66 -12.37
C LYS A 754 10.06 23.37 -13.83
N VAL A 755 9.90 24.39 -14.68
CA VAL A 755 9.67 24.18 -16.12
C VAL A 755 10.84 23.45 -16.77
N LEU A 756 12.09 23.80 -16.43
CA LEU A 756 13.28 23.11 -16.94
C LEU A 756 13.37 21.65 -16.45
N LEU A 757 13.00 21.37 -15.20
CA LEU A 757 12.89 20.00 -14.68
C LEU A 757 11.83 19.20 -15.43
N LEU A 758 10.65 19.78 -15.68
CA LEU A 758 9.59 19.14 -16.46
C LEU A 758 10.06 18.82 -17.89
N VAL A 759 10.76 19.76 -18.54
CA VAL A 759 11.38 19.51 -19.86
C VAL A 759 12.40 18.37 -19.77
N GLY A 760 13.18 18.32 -18.69
CA GLY A 760 14.11 17.23 -18.41
C GLY A 760 13.40 15.87 -18.32
N PHE A 761 12.32 15.77 -17.55
CA PHE A 761 11.53 14.54 -17.41
C PHE A 761 10.86 14.11 -18.72
N VAL A 762 10.23 15.04 -19.45
CA VAL A 762 9.65 14.73 -20.76
C VAL A 762 10.72 14.27 -21.76
N SER A 763 11.88 14.91 -21.75
CA SER A 763 13.01 14.53 -22.60
C SER A 763 13.52 13.13 -22.24
N TRP A 764 13.65 12.84 -20.95
CA TRP A 764 14.01 11.51 -20.45
C TRP A 764 13.03 10.44 -20.91
N THR A 765 11.72 10.66 -20.73
CA THR A 765 10.67 9.71 -21.17
C THR A 765 10.78 9.46 -22.66
N GLY A 766 11.04 10.51 -23.46
CA GLY A 766 11.28 10.38 -24.89
C GLY A 766 12.51 9.54 -25.24
N LEU A 767 13.60 9.65 -24.46
CA LEU A 767 14.81 8.85 -24.63
C LEU A 767 14.57 7.37 -24.30
N VAL A 768 13.94 7.08 -23.16
CA VAL A 768 13.59 5.70 -22.75
C VAL A 768 12.70 5.05 -23.79
N LEU A 769 11.63 5.73 -24.20
CA LEU A 769 10.70 5.25 -25.23
C LEU A 769 11.41 4.94 -26.56
N ARG A 770 12.45 5.70 -26.90
CA ARG A 770 13.22 5.49 -28.13
C ARG A 770 14.08 4.23 -28.07
N SER A 771 14.63 3.90 -26.90
CA SER A 771 15.32 2.63 -26.66
C SER A 771 14.35 1.46 -26.64
N VAL A 772 13.25 1.59 -25.90
CA VAL A 772 12.23 0.54 -25.77
C VAL A 772 11.59 0.17 -27.10
N ARG A 773 11.32 1.14 -28.00
CA ARG A 773 10.81 0.87 -29.36
C ARG A 773 11.74 0.02 -30.24
N ARG A 774 12.98 -0.26 -29.81
CA ARG A 774 13.90 -1.18 -30.50
C ARG A 774 13.80 -2.61 -29.99
N MET A 775 13.14 -2.82 -28.86
CA MET A 775 12.84 -4.14 -28.31
C MET A 775 11.66 -4.73 -29.09
N ASP A 776 11.69 -6.04 -29.32
CA ASP A 776 10.60 -6.78 -29.96
C ASP A 776 9.55 -7.16 -28.91
N GLU A 777 8.80 -6.17 -28.41
CA GLU A 777 7.74 -6.35 -27.43
C GLU A 777 6.46 -5.58 -27.81
N PRO A 778 5.27 -6.09 -27.43
CA PRO A 778 4.03 -5.35 -27.62
C PRO A 778 4.00 -4.07 -26.76
N PRO A 779 3.12 -3.09 -27.06
CA PRO A 779 2.92 -1.91 -26.21
C PRO A 779 2.51 -2.21 -24.76
N THR A 780 2.04 -3.43 -24.48
CA THR A 780 1.73 -3.92 -23.13
C THR A 780 2.90 -4.65 -22.47
N GLY A 781 4.04 -4.74 -23.16
CA GLY A 781 5.26 -5.38 -22.66
C GLY A 781 5.93 -4.57 -21.55
N LEU A 782 6.86 -5.22 -20.86
CA LEU A 782 7.49 -4.71 -19.65
C LEU A 782 8.31 -3.44 -19.88
N GLY A 783 9.02 -3.30 -21.01
CA GLY A 783 9.78 -2.08 -21.33
C GLY A 783 8.87 -0.88 -21.62
N HIS A 784 7.77 -1.11 -22.33
CA HIS A 784 6.72 -0.10 -22.55
C HIS A 784 6.03 0.29 -21.26
N PHE A 785 5.69 -0.68 -20.40
CA PHE A 785 5.15 -0.42 -19.07
C PHE A 785 6.10 0.45 -18.24
N MET A 786 7.40 0.11 -18.20
CA MET A 786 8.42 0.93 -17.54
C MET A 786 8.48 2.35 -18.11
N THR A 787 8.26 2.53 -19.42
CA THR A 787 8.18 3.86 -20.03
C THR A 787 6.93 4.63 -19.61
N TYR A 788 5.78 3.97 -19.47
CA TYR A 788 4.54 4.59 -19.01
C TYR A 788 4.62 4.95 -17.52
N ALA A 789 5.11 4.02 -16.69
CA ALA A 789 5.34 4.21 -15.27
C ALA A 789 6.39 5.29 -15.00
N GLY A 790 7.52 5.29 -15.73
CA GLY A 790 8.50 6.37 -15.62
C GLY A 790 7.98 7.69 -16.20
N GLY A 791 7.20 7.63 -17.28
CA GLY A 791 6.64 8.81 -17.95
C GLY A 791 5.59 9.55 -17.14
N SER A 792 4.88 8.85 -16.25
CA SER A 792 3.91 9.47 -15.35
C SER A 792 4.58 10.42 -14.33
N ILE A 793 5.89 10.30 -14.07
CA ILE A 793 6.68 11.31 -13.31
C ILE A 793 6.47 12.69 -13.91
N ALA A 794 6.64 12.82 -15.23
CA ALA A 794 6.46 14.09 -15.93
C ALA A 794 5.01 14.58 -15.86
N LEU A 795 4.04 13.65 -15.95
CA LEU A 795 2.62 13.96 -15.90
C LEU A 795 2.20 14.50 -14.52
N MET A 796 2.58 13.82 -13.43
CA MET A 796 2.27 14.26 -12.07
C MET A 796 3.01 15.55 -11.72
N PHE A 797 4.28 15.69 -12.12
CA PHE A 797 5.02 16.93 -11.90
C PHE A 797 4.40 18.13 -12.62
N ALA A 798 3.65 17.92 -13.72
CA ALA A 798 2.92 19.00 -14.39
C ALA A 798 1.82 19.63 -13.50
N ALA A 799 1.30 18.90 -12.50
CA ALA A 799 0.36 19.47 -11.52
C ALA A 799 0.96 20.63 -10.73
N SER A 800 2.29 20.70 -10.59
CA SER A 800 2.97 21.84 -9.98
C SER A 800 2.68 23.16 -10.70
N MET A 801 2.23 23.14 -11.96
CA MET A 801 1.91 24.29 -12.80
C MET A 801 0.46 24.79 -12.65
N LEU A 802 -0.37 24.11 -11.85
CA LEU A 802 -1.81 24.38 -11.73
C LEU A 802 -2.19 25.37 -10.62
N TYR A 803 -1.20 25.94 -9.94
CA TYR A 803 -1.37 26.98 -8.93
C TYR A 803 -0.39 28.14 -9.14
N THR A 804 -0.75 29.29 -8.58
CA THR A 804 0.04 30.53 -8.56
C THR A 804 0.08 31.09 -7.13
N PRO A 805 0.94 32.09 -6.84
CA PRO A 805 0.95 32.75 -5.52
C PRO A 805 -0.43 33.30 -5.11
N GLU A 806 -1.27 33.71 -6.07
CA GLU A 806 -2.64 34.22 -5.85
C GLU A 806 -3.68 33.16 -5.52
N THR A 807 -3.39 31.88 -5.75
CA THR A 807 -4.33 30.79 -5.50
C THR A 807 -4.62 30.69 -4.01
N ASN A 808 -5.85 30.35 -3.58
CA ASN A 808 -6.14 30.12 -2.16
C ASN A 808 -5.20 29.03 -1.58
N ILE A 809 -4.67 29.20 -0.36
CA ILE A 809 -3.68 28.27 0.22
C ILE A 809 -4.22 26.84 0.29
N ALA A 810 -5.50 26.62 0.64
CA ALA A 810 -6.11 25.29 0.69
C ALA A 810 -6.07 24.59 -0.68
N VAL A 811 -6.30 25.36 -1.76
CA VAL A 811 -6.25 24.85 -3.14
C VAL A 811 -4.80 24.69 -3.63
N THR A 812 -3.87 25.54 -3.16
CA THR A 812 -2.43 25.34 -3.36
C THR A 812 -1.98 24.03 -2.75
N GLU A 813 -2.40 23.73 -1.51
CA GLU A 813 -2.10 22.47 -0.82
C GLU A 813 -2.65 21.26 -1.58
N PHE A 814 -3.88 21.32 -2.08
CA PHE A 814 -4.43 20.26 -2.95
C PHE A 814 -3.49 19.90 -4.10
N TRP A 815 -3.05 20.89 -4.89
CA TRP A 815 -2.15 20.64 -6.03
C TRP A 815 -0.73 20.32 -5.61
N ARG A 816 -0.26 20.80 -4.45
CA ARG A 816 1.06 20.45 -3.92
C ARG A 816 1.15 18.96 -3.64
N TRP A 817 0.15 18.38 -2.98
CA TRP A 817 0.14 16.95 -2.65
C TRP A 817 -0.04 16.02 -3.86
N TRP A 818 -0.64 16.48 -4.96
CA TRP A 818 -0.56 15.76 -6.24
C TRP A 818 0.88 15.56 -6.73
N VAL A 819 1.78 16.50 -6.42
CA VAL A 819 3.18 16.39 -6.82
C VAL A 819 4.02 15.70 -5.76
N VAL A 820 3.64 15.76 -4.49
CA VAL A 820 4.42 15.13 -3.41
C VAL A 820 3.99 13.68 -3.24
N HIS A 821 2.74 13.46 -2.83
CA HIS A 821 2.22 12.13 -2.51
C HIS A 821 2.06 11.27 -3.77
N MET A 822 1.32 11.73 -4.80
CA MET A 822 1.12 10.86 -5.99
C MET A 822 2.41 10.60 -6.76
N TRP A 823 3.41 11.48 -6.67
CA TRP A 823 4.71 11.26 -7.31
C TRP A 823 5.58 10.28 -6.52
N VAL A 824 5.69 10.45 -5.20
CA VAL A 824 6.50 9.59 -4.33
C VAL A 824 5.83 8.23 -4.10
N GLU A 825 4.56 8.22 -3.69
CA GLU A 825 3.86 6.99 -3.28
C GLU A 825 3.09 6.36 -4.45
N GLY A 826 2.61 7.14 -5.41
CA GLY A 826 1.98 6.59 -6.62
C GLY A 826 2.97 6.15 -7.69
N VAL A 827 3.80 7.08 -8.18
CA VAL A 827 4.62 6.85 -9.39
C VAL A 827 5.88 6.04 -9.11
N PHE A 828 6.59 6.31 -8.01
CA PHE A 828 7.79 5.54 -7.72
C PHE A 828 7.46 4.08 -7.46
N GLU A 829 6.43 3.75 -6.69
CA GLU A 829 6.03 2.35 -6.46
C GLU A 829 5.73 1.59 -7.76
N PHE A 830 5.01 2.20 -8.71
CA PHE A 830 4.81 1.56 -10.03
C PHE A 830 6.14 1.32 -10.77
N PHE A 831 7.06 2.28 -10.71
CA PHE A 831 8.36 2.15 -11.34
C PHE A 831 9.25 1.13 -10.64
N VAL A 832 9.19 1.02 -9.30
CA VAL A 832 9.85 0.00 -8.49
C VAL A 832 9.42 -1.38 -8.95
N THR A 833 8.11 -1.64 -8.93
CA THR A 833 7.53 -2.91 -9.33
C THR A 833 7.96 -3.27 -10.76
N ALA A 834 8.00 -2.29 -11.68
CA ALA A 834 8.51 -2.50 -13.03
C ALA A 834 10.00 -2.88 -13.06
N VAL A 835 10.86 -2.12 -12.37
CA VAL A 835 12.32 -2.29 -12.39
C VAL A 835 12.75 -3.58 -11.70
N VAL A 836 12.18 -3.89 -10.54
CA VAL A 836 12.46 -5.15 -9.82
C VAL A 836 12.05 -6.33 -10.68
N SER A 837 10.87 -6.28 -11.30
CA SER A 837 10.43 -7.32 -12.22
C SER A 837 11.34 -7.46 -13.44
N VAL A 838 11.76 -6.35 -14.07
CA VAL A 838 12.74 -6.37 -15.18
C VAL A 838 14.04 -7.02 -14.73
N ALA A 839 14.54 -6.67 -13.54
CA ALA A 839 15.78 -7.21 -13.01
C ALA A 839 15.67 -8.72 -12.75
N LEU A 840 14.60 -9.18 -12.07
CA LEU A 840 14.38 -10.60 -11.78
C LEU A 840 14.22 -11.44 -13.06
N VAL A 841 13.45 -10.94 -14.03
CA VAL A 841 13.29 -11.59 -15.34
C VAL A 841 14.62 -11.62 -16.10
N SER A 842 15.41 -10.54 -16.06
CA SER A 842 16.73 -10.50 -16.72
C SER A 842 17.76 -11.46 -16.12
N MET A 843 17.55 -11.86 -14.87
CA MET A 843 18.40 -12.83 -14.14
C MET A 843 17.85 -14.26 -14.20
N GLU A 844 16.78 -14.50 -14.97
CA GLU A 844 16.11 -15.80 -15.07
C GLU A 844 15.58 -16.35 -13.73
N LEU A 845 15.36 -15.47 -12.74
CA LEU A 845 14.83 -15.83 -11.42
C LEU A 845 13.30 -15.92 -11.38
N LEU A 846 12.63 -15.35 -12.39
CA LEU A 846 11.18 -15.29 -12.49
C LEU A 846 10.77 -15.33 -13.97
N GLU A 847 9.76 -16.13 -14.30
CA GLU A 847 9.24 -16.17 -15.66
C GLU A 847 8.56 -14.84 -16.01
N LYS A 848 8.80 -14.35 -17.24
CA LYS A 848 8.19 -13.10 -17.73
C LYS A 848 6.66 -13.08 -17.59
N GLY A 849 6.00 -14.22 -17.80
CA GLY A 849 4.55 -14.34 -17.72
C GLY A 849 4.00 -14.11 -16.32
N ASP A 850 4.72 -14.55 -15.29
CA ASP A 850 4.29 -14.41 -13.90
C ASP A 850 4.66 -13.06 -13.31
N ALA A 851 5.80 -12.50 -13.72
CA ALA A 851 6.15 -11.11 -13.44
C ALA A 851 5.06 -10.15 -13.94
N GLU A 852 4.58 -10.35 -15.17
CA GLU A 852 3.51 -9.51 -15.74
C GLU A 852 2.20 -9.62 -14.93
N LYS A 853 1.85 -10.78 -14.37
CA LYS A 853 0.63 -10.94 -13.53
C LYS A 853 0.77 -10.26 -12.17
N ALA A 854 1.90 -10.45 -11.49
CA ALA A 854 2.18 -9.84 -10.19
C ALA A 854 2.15 -8.31 -10.30
N ILE A 855 2.80 -7.75 -11.33
CA ILE A 855 2.79 -6.31 -11.61
C ILE A 855 1.37 -5.80 -11.82
N LEU A 856 0.55 -6.48 -12.63
CA LEU A 856 -0.82 -6.03 -12.88
C LEU A 856 -1.65 -5.94 -11.59
N PHE A 857 -1.50 -6.91 -10.69
CA PHE A 857 -2.18 -6.90 -9.40
C PHE A 857 -1.66 -5.80 -8.48
N GLU A 858 -0.34 -5.67 -8.33
CA GLU A 858 0.27 -4.64 -7.49
C GLU A 858 -0.09 -3.25 -7.97
N VAL A 859 0.03 -2.99 -9.27
CA VAL A 859 -0.33 -1.70 -9.87
C VAL A 859 -1.82 -1.41 -9.68
N PHE A 860 -2.68 -2.43 -9.79
CA PHE A 860 -4.11 -2.27 -9.53
C PHE A 860 -4.37 -1.90 -8.06
N ALA A 861 -3.73 -2.59 -7.12
CA ALA A 861 -3.92 -2.36 -5.69
C ALA A 861 -3.38 -0.99 -5.26
N ILE A 862 -2.17 -0.63 -5.70
CA ILE A 862 -1.56 0.68 -5.46
C ILE A 862 -2.41 1.79 -6.11
N MET A 863 -2.87 1.61 -7.35
CA MET A 863 -3.71 2.63 -8.01
C MET A 863 -5.10 2.75 -7.38
N GLY A 864 -5.65 1.64 -6.88
CA GLY A 864 -6.95 1.59 -6.23
C GLY A 864 -6.97 2.28 -4.86
N ALA A 865 -5.81 2.36 -4.19
CA ALA A 865 -5.65 2.98 -2.89
C ALA A 865 -4.93 4.34 -2.98
N GLY A 866 -3.68 4.34 -3.46
CA GLY A 866 -2.72 5.45 -3.48
C GLY A 866 -3.18 6.74 -4.18
N ILE A 867 -3.89 6.65 -5.32
CA ILE A 867 -4.28 7.88 -6.03
C ILE A 867 -5.32 8.68 -5.24
N VAL A 868 -6.26 8.00 -4.57
CA VAL A 868 -7.30 8.68 -3.80
C VAL A 868 -6.84 8.92 -2.36
N GLY A 869 -5.96 8.06 -1.82
CA GLY A 869 -5.47 8.15 -0.45
C GLY A 869 -4.58 9.36 -0.16
N VAL A 870 -4.07 10.06 -1.20
CA VAL A 870 -3.50 11.43 -1.09
C VAL A 870 -4.32 12.38 -0.23
N SER A 871 -5.63 12.14 -0.15
CA SER A 871 -6.55 12.95 0.62
C SER A 871 -6.38 12.89 2.13
N HIS A 872 -5.54 12.00 2.67
CA HIS A 872 -5.12 12.09 4.07
C HIS A 872 -4.33 13.38 4.40
N HIS A 873 -3.78 14.06 3.40
CA HIS A 873 -3.14 15.36 3.55
C HIS A 873 -4.13 16.54 3.49
N TYR A 874 -5.41 16.27 3.22
CA TYR A 874 -6.44 17.30 3.02
C TYR A 874 -7.26 17.59 4.27
N TRP A 875 -7.14 16.75 5.31
CA TRP A 875 -8.01 16.78 6.48
C TRP A 875 -8.03 18.14 7.20
N TRP A 876 -6.89 18.82 7.31
CA TRP A 876 -6.76 19.98 8.19
C TRP A 876 -6.46 21.29 7.47
N VAL A 877 -6.33 21.25 6.13
CA VAL A 877 -5.83 22.39 5.34
C VAL A 877 -6.93 23.29 4.77
N GLY A 878 -8.16 23.16 5.27
CA GLY A 878 -9.30 23.98 4.82
C GLY A 878 -10.07 23.39 3.62
N LEU A 879 -9.77 22.17 3.19
CA LEU A 879 -10.51 21.48 2.14
C LEU A 879 -11.81 20.84 2.70
N PRO A 880 -12.83 20.60 1.85
CA PRO A 880 -14.13 20.10 2.32
C PRO A 880 -14.02 18.82 3.16
N ASP A 881 -14.86 18.75 4.19
CA ASP A 881 -14.97 17.67 5.20
C ASP A 881 -15.08 16.26 4.60
N ILE A 882 -15.65 16.12 3.41
CA ILE A 882 -15.70 14.86 2.64
C ILE A 882 -14.32 14.21 2.41
N TRP A 883 -13.22 14.95 2.53
CA TRP A 883 -11.89 14.37 2.42
C TRP A 883 -11.46 13.57 3.66
N VAL A 884 -12.04 13.81 4.84
CA VAL A 884 -11.81 12.98 6.03
C VAL A 884 -12.21 11.52 5.78
N PRO A 885 -13.46 11.19 5.37
CA PRO A 885 -13.86 9.82 5.10
C PRO A 885 -13.11 9.18 3.92
N ILE A 886 -12.94 9.92 2.82
CA ILE A 886 -12.26 9.43 1.61
C ILE A 886 -10.79 9.16 1.92
N GLY A 887 -10.09 10.15 2.48
CA GLY A 887 -8.69 10.04 2.84
C GLY A 887 -8.46 8.88 3.79
N THR A 888 -9.27 8.77 4.85
CA THR A 888 -9.15 7.67 5.81
C THR A 888 -9.31 6.30 5.14
N THR A 889 -10.31 6.15 4.27
CA THR A 889 -10.60 4.85 3.62
C THR A 889 -9.45 4.40 2.73
N PHE A 890 -9.04 5.26 1.80
CA PHE A 890 -8.09 4.87 0.76
C PHE A 890 -6.66 4.77 1.28
N SER A 891 -6.21 5.70 2.14
CA SER A 891 -4.90 5.61 2.79
C SER A 891 -4.76 4.41 3.73
N THR A 892 -5.85 3.98 4.37
CA THR A 892 -5.83 2.74 5.18
C THR A 892 -5.61 1.51 4.29
N LEU A 893 -6.23 1.50 3.10
CA LEU A 893 -6.10 0.39 2.16
C LEU A 893 -4.71 0.34 1.52
N GLU A 894 -3.95 1.44 1.49
CA GLU A 894 -2.55 1.45 1.04
C GLU A 894 -1.64 0.57 1.89
N PHE A 895 -1.98 0.34 3.16
CA PHE A 895 -1.20 -0.56 4.02
C PHE A 895 -1.24 -2.02 3.53
N VAL A 896 -2.31 -2.41 2.84
CA VAL A 896 -2.54 -3.80 2.42
C VAL A 896 -1.47 -4.26 1.40
N PRO A 897 -1.20 -3.55 0.30
CA PRO A 897 -0.07 -3.83 -0.59
C PRO A 897 1.29 -3.95 0.12
N LEU A 898 1.57 -3.09 1.10
CA LEU A 898 2.86 -3.06 1.80
C LEU A 898 3.15 -4.37 2.58
N LEU A 899 2.11 -5.03 3.09
CA LEU A 899 2.24 -6.35 3.70
C LEU A 899 2.68 -7.42 2.69
N PHE A 900 2.17 -7.37 1.46
CA PHE A 900 2.54 -8.32 0.41
C PHE A 900 3.96 -8.09 -0.08
N ILE A 901 4.37 -6.83 -0.26
CA ILE A 901 5.76 -6.49 -0.62
C ILE A 901 6.73 -7.03 0.44
N LEU A 902 6.39 -6.89 1.72
CA LEU A 902 7.19 -7.48 2.79
C LEU A 902 7.25 -9.01 2.69
N TYR A 903 6.10 -9.68 2.50
CA TYR A 903 6.04 -11.13 2.37
C TYR A 903 6.90 -11.62 1.19
N GLN A 904 6.76 -11.02 0.01
CA GLN A 904 7.55 -11.33 -1.18
C GLN A 904 9.05 -11.16 -0.92
N SER A 905 9.46 -10.10 -0.21
CA SER A 905 10.88 -9.85 0.09
C SER A 905 11.53 -10.96 0.94
N PHE A 906 10.76 -11.68 1.75
CA PHE A 906 11.27 -12.86 2.47
C PHE A 906 11.49 -14.06 1.52
N GLY A 907 10.66 -14.21 0.50
CA GLY A 907 10.86 -15.16 -0.59
C GLY A 907 12.13 -14.83 -1.39
N GLU A 908 12.30 -13.57 -1.79
CA GLU A 908 13.50 -13.09 -2.47
C GLU A 908 14.78 -13.28 -1.64
N TYR A 909 14.71 -13.01 -0.33
CA TYR A 909 15.82 -13.28 0.59
C TYR A 909 16.17 -14.77 0.66
N SER A 910 15.15 -15.64 0.67
CA SER A 910 15.34 -17.09 0.68
C SER A 910 16.00 -17.58 -0.61
N ALA A 911 15.56 -17.07 -1.76
CA ALA A 911 16.20 -17.32 -3.05
C ALA A 911 17.64 -16.80 -3.10
N LEU A 912 17.90 -15.57 -2.62
CA LEU A 912 19.25 -15.02 -2.50
C LEU A 912 20.17 -15.93 -1.67
N LYS A 913 19.66 -16.43 -0.54
CA LYS A 913 20.40 -17.36 0.34
C LYS A 913 20.68 -18.69 -0.36
N ALA A 914 19.77 -19.17 -1.20
CA ALA A 914 19.93 -20.39 -1.97
C ALA A 914 21.02 -20.28 -3.06
N GLN A 915 21.16 -19.13 -3.72
CA GLN A 915 22.21 -18.90 -4.75
C GLN A 915 23.65 -18.89 -4.19
N GLY A 916 23.82 -18.65 -2.88
CA GLY A 916 25.13 -18.67 -2.21
C GLY A 916 26.03 -17.45 -2.50
N GLU A 917 27.28 -17.48 -2.00
CA GLU A 917 28.21 -16.34 -2.06
C GLU A 917 28.72 -16.00 -3.47
N SER A 918 28.55 -16.92 -4.44
CA SER A 918 28.94 -16.73 -5.84
C SER A 918 27.98 -15.82 -6.62
N PHE A 919 26.83 -15.45 -6.05
CA PHE A 919 25.83 -14.64 -6.74
C PHE A 919 26.32 -13.20 -7.00
N PRO A 920 26.50 -12.80 -8.28
CA PRO A 920 27.13 -11.51 -8.63
C PRO A 920 26.32 -10.28 -8.22
N TYR A 921 25.00 -10.42 -8.00
CA TYR A 921 24.08 -9.32 -7.67
C TYR A 921 23.60 -9.33 -6.21
N THR A 922 24.32 -10.02 -5.32
CA THR A 922 24.00 -10.09 -3.87
C THR A 922 23.76 -8.71 -3.24
N LEU A 923 24.61 -7.73 -3.56
CA LEU A 923 24.53 -6.40 -2.97
C LEU A 923 23.32 -5.59 -3.46
N PRO A 924 23.08 -5.44 -4.79
CA PRO A 924 21.84 -4.86 -5.28
C PRO A 924 20.58 -5.46 -4.65
N LEU A 925 20.49 -6.79 -4.56
CA LEU A 925 19.33 -7.47 -3.98
C LEU A 925 19.20 -7.21 -2.48
N LEU A 926 20.32 -7.13 -1.75
CA LEU A 926 20.32 -6.76 -0.33
C LEU A 926 19.75 -5.35 -0.09
N PHE A 927 20.05 -4.38 -0.97
CA PHE A 927 19.45 -3.05 -0.92
C PHE A 927 17.94 -3.08 -1.19
N ILE A 928 17.49 -3.88 -2.15
CA ILE A 928 16.06 -4.06 -2.47
C ILE A 928 15.32 -4.66 -1.26
N ILE A 929 15.84 -5.73 -0.67
CA ILE A 929 15.27 -6.37 0.52
C ILE A 929 15.23 -5.37 1.70
N GLY A 930 16.32 -4.62 1.91
CA GLY A 930 16.37 -3.57 2.93
C GLY A 930 15.31 -2.49 2.71
N SER A 931 15.11 -2.09 1.45
CA SER A 931 14.04 -1.18 1.05
C SER A 931 12.67 -1.73 1.40
N SER A 932 12.36 -2.99 1.07
CA SER A 932 11.05 -3.59 1.36
C SER A 932 10.74 -3.63 2.86
N VAL A 933 11.75 -3.93 3.70
CA VAL A 933 11.61 -3.88 5.16
C VAL A 933 11.28 -2.47 5.63
N TRP A 934 12.00 -1.46 5.14
CA TRP A 934 11.73 -0.07 5.52
C TRP A 934 10.46 0.50 4.88
N ASN A 935 10.02 -0.01 3.74
CA ASN A 935 8.73 0.35 3.17
C ASN A 935 7.60 -0.10 4.11
N PHE A 936 7.70 -1.32 4.63
CA PHE A 936 6.78 -1.79 5.65
C PHE A 936 6.88 -1.02 6.97
N VAL A 937 8.08 -0.79 7.51
CA VAL A 937 8.25 -0.12 8.81
C VAL A 937 7.95 1.37 8.73
N GLY A 938 8.58 2.07 7.79
CA GLY A 938 8.46 3.51 7.58
C GLY A 938 7.14 3.88 6.94
N GLY A 939 6.88 3.39 5.72
CA GLY A 939 5.65 3.65 4.98
C GLY A 939 4.43 3.02 5.65
N GLY A 940 4.52 1.73 6.02
CA GLY A 940 3.40 0.99 6.60
C GLY A 940 3.15 1.31 8.07
N VAL A 941 4.04 0.89 8.98
CA VAL A 941 3.79 0.96 10.43
C VAL A 941 3.74 2.39 10.95
N LEU A 942 4.76 3.20 10.63
CA LEU A 942 4.80 4.60 11.06
C LEU A 942 3.79 5.45 10.29
N GLY A 943 3.61 5.21 8.99
CA GLY A 943 2.61 5.90 8.19
C GLY A 943 1.19 5.62 8.67
N PHE A 944 0.81 4.35 8.88
CA PHE A 944 -0.50 4.00 9.42
C PHE A 944 -0.75 4.59 10.81
N PHE A 945 0.27 4.61 11.67
CA PHE A 945 0.15 5.19 13.01
C PHE A 945 -0.28 6.66 12.96
N ILE A 946 0.36 7.46 12.09
CA ILE A 946 0.00 8.86 11.89
C ILE A 946 -1.19 9.05 10.94
N ASN A 947 -1.69 7.99 10.29
CA ASN A 947 -2.85 8.03 9.40
C ASN A 947 -4.19 7.88 10.14
N LEU A 948 -4.18 7.51 11.42
CA LEU A 948 -5.42 7.49 12.22
C LEU A 948 -5.89 8.95 12.42
N PRO A 949 -7.06 9.38 11.90
CA PRO A 949 -7.47 10.78 11.97
C PRO A 949 -7.42 11.39 13.37
N VAL A 950 -7.79 10.62 14.39
CA VAL A 950 -7.74 11.06 15.80
C VAL A 950 -6.30 11.27 16.30
N ILE A 951 -5.34 10.46 15.86
CA ILE A 951 -3.93 10.64 16.21
C ILE A 951 -3.36 11.80 15.41
N ASN A 952 -3.61 11.79 14.10
CA ASN A 952 -3.15 12.83 13.18
C ASN A 952 -3.64 14.21 13.60
N TYR A 953 -4.85 14.35 14.12
CA TYR A 953 -5.36 15.63 14.61
C TYR A 953 -4.42 16.32 15.64
N TYR A 954 -3.76 15.54 16.51
CA TYR A 954 -2.80 16.07 17.48
C TYR A 954 -1.34 15.99 17.01
N GLU A 955 -1.02 15.06 16.12
CA GLU A 955 0.33 14.80 15.63
C GLU A 955 0.70 15.60 14.37
N HIS A 956 -0.29 16.03 13.58
CA HIS A 956 -0.10 16.61 12.25
C HIS A 956 0.93 17.74 12.31
N GLY A 957 2.02 17.58 11.57
CA GLY A 957 3.10 18.55 11.57
C GLY A 957 4.09 18.42 12.75
N THR A 958 4.25 17.24 13.37
CA THR A 958 5.21 17.02 14.48
C THR A 958 6.39 16.11 14.09
N TYR A 959 7.24 15.76 15.06
CA TYR A 959 8.39 14.88 14.87
C TYR A 959 8.04 13.42 14.54
N LEU A 960 6.80 12.97 14.75
CA LEU A 960 6.37 11.65 14.25
C LEU A 960 6.27 11.66 12.71
N THR A 961 5.82 12.76 12.11
CA THR A 961 5.90 13.01 10.67
C THR A 961 7.35 13.00 10.18
N VAL A 962 8.30 13.58 10.93
CA VAL A 962 9.74 13.51 10.61
C VAL A 962 10.25 12.07 10.62
N ALA A 963 9.86 11.30 11.63
CA ALA A 963 10.26 9.90 11.79
C ALA A 963 9.75 9.04 10.63
N HIS A 964 8.45 9.16 10.30
CA HIS A 964 7.84 8.52 9.15
C HIS A 964 8.53 8.96 7.86
N GLY A 965 8.68 10.27 7.61
CA GLY A 965 9.30 10.80 6.40
C GLY A 965 10.72 10.29 6.15
N HIS A 966 11.58 10.23 7.17
CA HIS A 966 12.92 9.67 7.00
C HIS A 966 12.88 8.16 6.77
N ALA A 967 12.09 7.42 7.55
CA ALA A 967 11.99 5.97 7.46
C ALA A 967 11.38 5.52 6.12
N ALA A 968 10.38 6.23 5.60
CA ALA A 968 9.73 5.94 4.32
C ALA A 968 10.57 6.45 3.14
N THR A 969 10.88 7.76 3.08
CA THR A 969 11.55 8.33 1.90
C THR A 969 12.95 7.77 1.69
N PHE A 970 13.80 7.78 2.74
CA PHE A 970 15.15 7.22 2.60
C PHE A 970 15.13 5.70 2.70
N GLY A 971 14.39 5.14 3.66
CA GLY A 971 14.39 3.70 3.90
C GLY A 971 13.80 2.89 2.76
N ALA A 972 12.67 3.28 2.17
CA ALA A 972 12.12 2.63 1.00
C ALA A 972 12.83 3.11 -0.28
N PHE A 973 12.49 4.31 -0.76
CA PHE A 973 12.93 4.78 -2.07
C PHE A 973 14.44 5.04 -2.14
N GLY A 974 15.04 5.56 -1.07
CA GLY A 974 16.47 5.83 -1.01
C GLY A 974 17.32 4.55 -1.09
N LEU A 975 17.07 3.56 -0.24
CA LEU A 975 17.80 2.28 -0.28
C LEU A 975 17.62 1.58 -1.63
N LEU A 976 16.41 1.60 -2.16
CA LEU A 976 16.13 1.00 -3.46
C LEU A 976 16.88 1.67 -4.60
N ALA A 977 16.89 3.01 -4.63
CA ALA A 977 17.65 3.79 -5.60
C ALA A 977 19.16 3.48 -5.50
N LEU A 978 19.71 3.36 -4.28
CA LEU A 978 21.09 2.92 -4.07
C LEU A 978 21.34 1.48 -4.57
N GLY A 979 20.36 0.58 -4.40
CA GLY A 979 20.39 -0.77 -4.96
C GLY A 979 20.47 -0.77 -6.48
N LEU A 980 19.63 0.03 -7.14
CA LEU A 980 19.64 0.23 -8.60
C LEU A 980 20.96 0.84 -9.08
N GLY A 981 21.48 1.86 -8.39
CA GLY A 981 22.80 2.43 -8.70
C GLY A 981 23.93 1.41 -8.54
N THR A 982 23.86 0.56 -7.52
CA THR A 982 24.80 -0.55 -7.32
C THR A 982 24.69 -1.59 -8.42
N TYR A 983 23.48 -1.89 -8.90
CA TYR A 983 23.24 -2.80 -10.03
C TYR A 983 23.86 -2.26 -11.32
N VAL A 984 23.58 -1.00 -11.68
CA VAL A 984 24.17 -0.34 -12.85
C VAL A 984 25.71 -0.41 -12.82
N LEU A 985 26.30 -0.12 -11.66
CA LEU A 985 27.76 -0.21 -11.50
C LEU A 985 28.28 -1.64 -11.53
N ARG A 986 27.54 -2.62 -11.01
CA ARG A 986 27.94 -4.03 -11.03
C ARG A 986 28.04 -4.57 -12.45
N VAL A 987 27.13 -4.15 -13.33
CA VAL A 987 27.10 -4.55 -14.75
C VAL A 987 28.18 -3.83 -15.56
N VAL A 988 28.42 -2.54 -15.30
CA VAL A 988 29.43 -1.75 -16.06
C VAL A 988 30.87 -1.99 -15.59
N THR A 989 31.06 -2.44 -14.35
CA THR A 989 32.40 -2.64 -13.79
C THR A 989 32.90 -4.05 -14.06
N PRO A 990 34.12 -4.18 -14.63
CA PRO A 990 34.75 -5.48 -14.85
C PRO A 990 34.89 -6.28 -13.54
N GLU A 991 34.70 -7.60 -13.59
CA GLU A 991 34.74 -8.44 -12.38
C GLU A 991 36.04 -8.30 -11.59
N ALA A 992 37.18 -8.21 -12.28
CA ALA A 992 38.50 -8.06 -11.64
C ALA A 992 38.65 -6.76 -10.84
N ALA A 993 37.81 -5.76 -11.10
CA ALA A 993 37.84 -4.45 -10.43
C ALA A 993 36.69 -4.26 -9.44
N TRP A 994 35.80 -5.25 -9.27
CA TRP A 994 34.67 -5.17 -8.35
C TRP A 994 35.12 -5.27 -6.89
N GLU A 995 34.95 -4.18 -6.13
CA GLU A 995 35.23 -4.08 -4.70
C GLU A 995 33.92 -3.95 -3.89
N PRO A 996 33.29 -5.06 -3.46
CA PRO A 996 31.98 -5.04 -2.79
C PRO A 996 31.99 -4.34 -1.42
N GLY A 997 33.17 -4.11 -0.84
CA GLY A 997 33.32 -3.52 0.50
C GLY A 997 32.70 -2.13 0.64
N TRP A 998 32.78 -1.30 -0.41
CA TRP A 998 32.23 0.07 -0.39
C TRP A 998 30.70 0.06 -0.27
N PHE A 999 30.02 -0.72 -1.10
CA PHE A 999 28.56 -0.81 -1.12
C PHE A 999 28.02 -1.57 0.09
N ARG A 1000 28.74 -2.60 0.56
CA ARG A 1000 28.40 -3.28 1.83
C ARG A 1000 28.49 -2.33 3.03
N GLY A 1001 29.55 -1.51 3.07
CA GLY A 1001 29.70 -0.46 4.07
C GLY A 1001 28.57 0.56 4.00
N ALA A 1002 28.27 1.05 2.80
CA ALA A 1002 27.16 1.97 2.57
C ALA A 1002 25.83 1.41 3.09
N PHE A 1003 25.48 0.17 2.71
CA PHE A 1003 24.24 -0.49 3.15
C PHE A 1003 24.08 -0.51 4.67
N TRP A 1004 25.08 -1.02 5.39
CA TRP A 1004 24.98 -1.17 6.85
C TRP A 1004 25.05 0.17 7.57
N LEU A 1005 25.91 1.08 7.12
CA LEU A 1005 26.05 2.40 7.72
C LEU A 1005 24.76 3.21 7.60
N THR A 1006 24.11 3.20 6.43
CA THR A 1006 22.84 3.91 6.26
C THR A 1006 21.69 3.26 7.01
N ASN A 1007 21.59 1.93 7.03
CA ASN A 1007 20.53 1.22 7.78
C ASN A 1007 20.65 1.41 9.29
N VAL A 1008 21.87 1.25 9.83
CA VAL A 1008 22.13 1.49 11.26
C VAL A 1008 21.91 2.96 11.58
N GLY A 1009 22.38 3.87 10.73
CA GLY A 1009 22.15 5.31 10.90
C GLY A 1009 20.67 5.66 10.98
N LEU A 1010 19.86 5.14 10.04
CA LEU A 1010 18.42 5.35 9.99
C LEU A 1010 17.71 4.75 11.21
N ALA A 1011 18.04 3.51 11.59
CA ALA A 1011 17.45 2.88 12.77
C ALA A 1011 17.76 3.67 14.05
N VAL A 1012 19.01 4.09 14.23
CA VAL A 1012 19.42 4.84 15.42
C VAL A 1012 18.79 6.22 15.46
N MET A 1013 18.78 6.99 14.35
CA MET A 1013 18.14 8.32 14.36
C MET A 1013 16.65 8.23 14.68
N THR A 1014 15.95 7.23 14.12
CA THR A 1014 14.51 7.05 14.32
C THR A 1014 14.19 6.61 15.75
N LEU A 1015 14.88 5.59 16.27
CA LEU A 1015 14.57 4.99 17.57
C LEU A 1015 15.13 5.79 18.75
N ALA A 1016 16.31 6.40 18.61
CA ALA A 1016 16.98 7.10 19.71
C ALA A 1016 16.56 8.58 19.83
N SER A 1017 15.97 9.16 18.77
CA SER A 1017 15.65 10.59 18.73
C SER A 1017 14.25 10.88 18.20
N LEU A 1018 13.99 10.61 16.90
CA LEU A 1018 12.79 11.14 16.23
C LEU A 1018 11.48 10.60 16.84
N LEU A 1019 11.38 9.29 17.08
CA LEU A 1019 10.17 8.70 17.68
C LEU A 1019 9.96 9.16 19.14
N PRO A 1020 10.94 9.03 20.06
CA PRO A 1020 10.76 9.54 21.42
C PRO A 1020 10.36 11.02 21.45
N LEU A 1021 11.00 11.85 20.61
CA LEU A 1021 10.68 13.27 20.53
C LEU A 1021 9.27 13.52 19.98
N GLY A 1022 8.88 12.79 18.95
CA GLY A 1022 7.54 12.83 18.38
C GLY A 1022 6.45 12.42 19.38
N PHE A 1023 6.68 11.38 20.19
CA PHE A 1023 5.74 10.99 21.25
C PHE A 1023 5.63 12.04 22.36
N LEU A 1024 6.73 12.71 22.71
CA LEU A 1024 6.69 13.85 23.64
C LEU A 1024 5.88 15.01 23.05
N GLN A 1025 6.07 15.33 21.76
CA GLN A 1025 5.26 16.35 21.08
C GLN A 1025 3.78 15.98 21.04
N LEU A 1026 3.45 14.74 20.68
CA LEU A 1026 2.07 14.26 20.68
C LEU A 1026 1.44 14.36 22.07
N GLN A 1027 2.19 14.00 23.12
CA GLN A 1027 1.74 14.15 24.49
C GLN A 1027 1.48 15.62 24.86
N THR A 1028 2.42 16.53 24.56
CA THR A 1028 2.26 17.96 24.82
C THR A 1028 1.09 18.55 24.02
N SER A 1029 0.95 18.16 22.75
CA SER A 1029 -0.16 18.58 21.89
C SER A 1029 -1.51 18.23 22.52
N TYR A 1030 -1.65 17.00 23.01
CA TYR A 1030 -2.86 16.55 23.68
C TYR A 1030 -3.10 17.19 25.06
N GLN A 1031 -2.05 17.45 25.84
CA GLN A 1031 -2.18 17.92 27.24
C GLN A 1031 -2.29 19.44 27.36
N ASP A 1032 -1.46 20.15 26.60
CA ASP A 1032 -1.22 21.58 26.74
C ASP A 1032 -1.66 22.38 25.49
N GLY A 1033 -1.87 21.71 24.35
CA GLY A 1033 -2.27 22.33 23.09
C GLY A 1033 -1.22 22.14 21.99
N TYR A 1034 -1.66 22.15 20.73
CA TYR A 1034 -0.78 21.97 19.57
C TYR A 1034 0.26 23.10 19.47
N ALA A 1035 -0.12 24.35 19.70
CA ALA A 1035 0.82 25.47 19.66
C ALA A 1035 1.96 25.32 20.70
N ALA A 1036 1.65 24.86 21.91
CA ALA A 1036 2.64 24.52 22.94
C ALA A 1036 3.62 23.42 22.50
N ALA A 1037 3.17 22.39 21.78
CA ALA A 1037 4.05 21.35 21.24
C ALA A 1037 5.01 21.86 20.13
N ARG A 1038 4.70 23.03 19.55
CA ARG A 1038 5.42 23.69 18.47
C ARG A 1038 6.26 24.88 18.94
N SER A 1039 6.16 25.23 20.22
CA SER A 1039 6.79 26.41 20.78
C SER A 1039 8.30 26.24 20.99
N LEU A 1040 9.01 27.35 21.18
CA LEU A 1040 10.44 27.32 21.49
C LEU A 1040 10.69 26.61 22.83
N GLU A 1041 9.83 26.86 23.81
CA GLU A 1041 9.89 26.32 25.17
C GLU A 1041 9.86 24.79 25.16
N PHE A 1042 9.10 24.16 24.25
CA PHE A 1042 9.12 22.71 24.08
C PHE A 1042 10.51 22.22 23.67
N TYR A 1043 11.12 22.86 22.67
CA TYR A 1043 12.43 22.46 22.16
C TYR A 1043 13.56 22.73 23.15
N GLU A 1044 13.43 23.71 24.04
CA GLU A 1044 14.43 24.06 25.04
C GLU A 1044 14.42 23.15 26.28
N GLN A 1045 13.43 22.27 26.43
CA GLN A 1045 13.40 21.33 27.55
C GLN A 1045 14.65 20.42 27.55
N ASP A 1046 15.29 20.26 28.72
CA ASP A 1046 16.51 19.43 28.88
C ASP A 1046 16.39 18.03 28.27
N ARG A 1047 15.22 17.40 28.42
CA ARG A 1047 14.94 16.06 27.87
C ARG A 1047 14.87 16.08 26.34
N VAL A 1048 14.24 17.09 25.76
CA VAL A 1048 14.14 17.28 24.31
C VAL A 1048 15.52 17.56 23.72
N GLN A 1049 16.30 18.46 24.32
CA GLN A 1049 17.68 18.74 23.94
C GLN A 1049 18.57 17.50 23.99
N THR A 1050 18.40 16.63 25.00
CA THR A 1050 19.12 15.35 25.08
C THR A 1050 18.79 14.42 23.91
N LEU A 1051 17.52 14.33 23.51
CA LEU A 1051 17.09 13.52 22.37
C LEU A 1051 17.57 14.09 21.03
N LEU A 1052 17.59 15.43 20.89
CA LEU A 1052 18.14 16.11 19.73
C LEU A 1052 19.64 15.82 19.57
N TRP A 1053 20.40 15.85 20.67
CA TRP A 1053 21.81 15.45 20.67
C TRP A 1053 22.02 13.97 20.35
N ALA A 1054 21.17 13.08 20.88
CA ALA A 1054 21.25 11.65 20.62
C ALA A 1054 21.14 11.31 19.12
N ARG A 1055 20.48 12.16 18.33
CA ARG A 1055 20.37 12.03 16.87
C ARG A 1055 21.72 11.93 16.17
N THR A 1056 22.76 12.61 16.67
CA THR A 1056 24.12 12.58 16.09
C THR A 1056 24.70 11.17 15.95
N LEU A 1057 24.27 10.23 16.80
CA LEU A 1057 24.66 8.82 16.77
C LEU A 1057 24.11 8.09 15.54
N GLY A 1058 22.99 8.53 14.99
CA GLY A 1058 22.40 8.03 13.74
C GLY A 1058 22.85 8.82 12.51
N ASP A 1059 22.98 10.13 12.63
CA ASP A 1059 23.41 11.00 11.52
C ASP A 1059 24.85 10.68 11.07
N THR A 1060 25.76 10.39 12.00
CA THR A 1060 27.16 10.10 11.66
C THR A 1060 27.32 8.85 10.77
N PRO A 1061 26.75 7.67 11.12
CA PRO A 1061 26.72 6.54 10.20
C PRO A 1061 26.05 6.85 8.85
N MET A 1062 24.96 7.62 8.83
CA MET A 1062 24.29 7.98 7.58
C MET A 1062 25.23 8.72 6.61
N ILE A 1063 25.94 9.74 7.11
CA ILE A 1063 26.91 10.52 6.32
C ILE A 1063 28.06 9.62 5.82
N LEU A 1064 28.60 8.75 6.69
CA LEU A 1064 29.65 7.82 6.32
C LEU A 1064 29.17 6.82 5.26
N GLY A 1065 27.91 6.39 5.32
CA GLY A 1065 27.27 5.53 4.32
C GLY A 1065 27.15 6.23 2.97
N ALA A 1066 26.69 7.48 2.94
CA ALA A 1066 26.63 8.31 1.73
C ALA A 1066 28.02 8.51 1.09
N LEU A 1067 29.03 8.78 1.91
CA LEU A 1067 30.43 8.90 1.45
C LEU A 1067 30.96 7.57 0.90
N ALA A 1068 30.71 6.45 1.59
CA ALA A 1068 31.14 5.13 1.16
C ALA A 1068 30.54 4.76 -0.20
N PHE A 1069 29.24 5.01 -0.40
CA PHE A 1069 28.56 4.79 -1.67
C PHE A 1069 29.18 5.64 -2.78
N THR A 1070 29.38 6.94 -2.53
CA THR A 1070 29.88 7.89 -3.53
C THR A 1070 31.31 7.58 -3.95
N VAL A 1071 32.20 7.30 -2.99
CA VAL A 1071 33.58 6.89 -3.27
C VAL A 1071 33.61 5.56 -4.01
N GLY A 1072 32.77 4.60 -3.61
CA GLY A 1072 32.57 3.35 -4.32
C GLY A 1072 32.17 3.58 -5.78
N ALA A 1073 31.14 4.39 -6.02
CA ALA A 1073 30.64 4.70 -7.35
C ALA A 1073 31.70 5.33 -8.25
N VAL A 1074 32.45 6.32 -7.74
CA VAL A 1074 33.52 6.96 -8.50
C VAL A 1074 34.64 5.98 -8.83
N ARG A 1075 35.09 5.15 -7.88
CA ARG A 1075 36.18 4.19 -8.10
C ARG A 1075 35.82 3.16 -9.18
N HIS A 1076 34.62 2.58 -9.08
CA HIS A 1076 34.15 1.54 -9.99
C HIS A 1076 33.95 2.09 -11.42
N LEU A 1077 33.34 3.27 -11.56
CA LEU A 1077 33.19 3.92 -12.86
C LEU A 1077 34.54 4.30 -13.50
N LEU A 1078 35.51 4.74 -12.69
CA LEU A 1078 36.87 5.02 -13.18
C LEU A 1078 37.60 3.75 -13.62
N ALA A 1079 37.34 2.60 -12.98
CA ALA A 1079 37.88 1.31 -13.40
C ALA A 1079 37.29 0.88 -14.75
N ALA A 1080 35.95 0.94 -14.89
CA ALA A 1080 35.26 0.67 -16.14
C ALA A 1080 35.79 1.54 -17.30
N ARG A 1081 36.05 2.82 -17.04
CA ARG A 1081 36.64 3.75 -18.04
C ARG A 1081 38.01 3.31 -18.54
N ARG A 1082 38.85 2.74 -17.67
CA ARG A 1082 40.21 2.30 -18.05
C ARG A 1082 40.14 1.12 -18.99
N GLU A 1083 39.22 0.19 -18.73
CA GLU A 1083 39.01 -0.98 -19.58
C GLU A 1083 38.40 -0.62 -20.93
N HIS A 1084 37.35 0.21 -20.94
CA HIS A 1084 36.73 0.68 -22.19
C HIS A 1084 37.71 1.41 -23.12
N ARG A 1085 38.70 2.11 -22.55
CA ARG A 1085 39.80 2.75 -23.31
C ARG A 1085 40.90 1.79 -23.75
N ALA A 1086 41.00 0.61 -23.13
CA ALA A 1086 41.97 -0.41 -23.48
C ALA A 1086 41.42 -1.36 -24.55
N THR A 1087 40.09 -1.52 -24.64
CA THR A 1087 39.39 -2.40 -25.58
C THR A 1087 38.82 -1.70 -26.81
N GLY A 1088 38.52 -0.40 -26.75
CA GLY A 1088 38.10 0.45 -27.88
C GLY A 1088 39.23 1.28 -28.47
#